data_AF-A0A1T2YZ67-F1
#
_entry.id   AF-A0A1T2YZ67-F1
#
_cell.length_a   1.000
_cell.length_b   1.000
_cell.length_c   1.000
_cell.angle_alpha   90.00
_cell.angle_beta   90.00
_cell.angle_gamma   90.00
#
_symmetry.space_group_name_H-M   'P 1'
#
loop_
_entity.id
_entity.type
_entity.pdbx_description
1 polymer ?
#
loop_
_entity_poly.entity_id
_entity_poly.type
_entity_poly.pdbx_seq_one_letter_code
_entity_poly.pdbx_strand_id
1 'polypeptide(L)'
;MTLNTINVAGFGSAKNAAPQTNDNVNSAPPARSESVSSADARLKQTYLKQPSPGARLPVPAESTLGRWIEALQTVFTSSAFTQLEQSVSGEGSSITHIDPNKGILYFGGHARLTAQSAQLNDIPGARDLFDRLMTLAKRFTPYDVLHLPTQIETDVSGQRTVDSSIVGQFLYGPDSKASSDHHVPADILSKTGESETRHNLLAALKKQTETPGTKPDMESIVVEIAPHSAYWLKDQPQPFTMSLKQLLTAYGLQVPTTPQALANLERVLFAPPLTAPTAGDYGGLLSKSVPLSEDSQKKIIETVSTWKAGQMQVSPDAKGQVANLFEYLKRAVPEALRPLVDTNPEAFLNALIDTPQSRALGKQLQEAMGALPTATSAQEALLAALVLEADPAGRLERNNLAGYNLHQPDNKGRPPAEIVKRFEAHLKSRVGPEMAKAVAYQLLAMAAPEFLVKDLPQPMVYGSLQWASFSAAVSRRELNTTGSSAGQSYEQIMQRNALAPVTEVELHASQIGSIQSVVEWGITNGVIEESREGHYSPEAIQRASNAMQKQAEGLMSSTQALSASIPTRRDLAMAELKRVYGEENADLFEQEIFKPSGQPTRNKSRYSLVDIYMSGELRSYHWDSKSDKLYMSALSDQFDKLSNIETLFNKQFDQYSSTLGKAAGENFQYQLSLLPAEDRERFERGGVDFHHLSASALTPFPDGNEDHPLFKLFGDGAVFIDTVLDGKVQTYIYSPTLGKIIRPGEPLPGVPEGWSLDALVRTREGGEGLRRTRYGLTVGDKTYELNDDNKLTKSVAALPASQAVVPPTRSASLADAISAVYDGAVGKLKESAYGTTEREKVEAKRKFFNKTLLSFLPFHDFIKSIKEGNKHDAVIYGLFDFIGLVVPAFKGGYQAAKTGATGIRATMSFLKGFAKAGLKGANPFGSIYDAGTGLFKLSKTAIKALPSLKLPSLDFDSLRHMSGRSGSWNIPHNGYKQTIADGTYRALGENGTSLPAVATQQNGKWYALDTKTMTHYGPELKNFTPVTVKELRDLRLDTGSAIKTVNDNIDVIKGYQETRLGQASLNQRVYLPNSEGGKQSNVA
;
A
#
# COMPACT_ATOMS: atom_id res chain seq x y z
N MET A 1 50.52 -4.84 -47.84
CA MET A 1 51.08 -5.85 -48.76
C MET A 1 50.68 -7.23 -48.26
N THR A 2 50.35 -8.14 -49.18
CA THR A 2 50.56 -9.62 -49.18
C THR A 2 50.96 -10.35 -47.87
N LEU A 3 50.54 -11.59 -47.57
CA LEU A 3 49.48 -12.52 -48.02
C LEU A 3 49.67 -13.85 -47.21
N ASN A 4 48.69 -14.76 -47.26
CA ASN A 4 48.78 -16.20 -46.92
C ASN A 4 49.01 -16.61 -45.45
N THR A 5 48.19 -17.41 -44.75
CA THR A 5 47.47 -18.70 -44.98
C THR A 5 48.33 -19.97 -44.85
N ILE A 6 48.08 -20.77 -43.79
CA ILE A 6 48.01 -22.26 -43.76
C ILE A 6 47.00 -22.61 -42.64
N ASN A 7 45.77 -23.08 -42.89
CA ASN A 7 45.29 -24.46 -43.21
C ASN A 7 45.51 -25.54 -42.15
N VAL A 8 44.45 -26.25 -41.74
CA VAL A 8 44.35 -27.75 -41.68
C VAL A 8 42.85 -28.14 -41.63
N ALA A 9 42.45 -29.06 -42.51
CA ALA A 9 41.15 -29.78 -42.52
C ALA A 9 41.25 -31.07 -41.66
N GLY A 10 40.21 -31.80 -41.24
CA GLY A 10 38.85 -31.98 -41.76
C GLY A 10 38.67 -33.40 -42.33
N PHE A 11 37.80 -34.20 -41.71
CA PHE A 11 37.27 -35.51 -42.16
C PHE A 11 35.92 -35.72 -41.42
N GLY A 12 34.88 -36.37 -41.94
CA GLY A 12 34.63 -36.99 -43.24
C GLY A 12 33.19 -37.54 -43.26
N SER A 13 32.56 -37.67 -44.43
CA SER A 13 31.10 -37.92 -44.58
C SER A 13 30.77 -39.28 -45.21
N ALA A 14 29.62 -39.87 -44.85
CA ALA A 14 28.85 -40.85 -45.65
C ALA A 14 27.38 -40.87 -45.15
N LYS A 15 26.35 -40.52 -45.93
CA LYS A 15 25.76 -41.17 -47.13
C LYS A 15 24.96 -42.43 -46.82
N ASN A 16 23.65 -42.38 -47.10
CA ASN A 16 23.07 -43.08 -48.27
C ASN A 16 21.69 -42.49 -48.63
N ALA A 17 21.38 -42.47 -49.93
CA ALA A 17 20.16 -41.88 -50.50
C ALA A 17 19.81 -42.55 -51.83
N ALA A 18 18.60 -42.24 -52.34
CA ALA A 18 18.04 -42.55 -53.66
C ALA A 18 17.44 -43.97 -53.85
N PRO A 19 16.53 -44.19 -54.84
CA PRO A 19 16.08 -43.25 -55.89
C PRO A 19 14.55 -43.13 -56.17
N GLN A 20 14.13 -41.97 -56.73
CA GLN A 20 13.07 -41.77 -57.77
C GLN A 20 11.60 -42.14 -57.40
N THR A 21 10.50 -41.62 -57.99
CA THR A 21 10.08 -40.71 -59.10
C THR A 21 8.61 -40.26 -58.80
N ASN A 22 7.97 -39.18 -59.28
CA ASN A 22 8.35 -38.04 -60.13
C ASN A 22 7.37 -36.83 -59.96
N ASP A 23 7.71 -35.71 -60.63
CA ASP A 23 6.87 -34.64 -61.23
C ASP A 23 5.55 -34.16 -60.60
N ASN A 24 5.52 -32.87 -60.21
CA ASN A 24 4.78 -31.88 -61.02
C ASN A 24 5.33 -30.44 -60.89
N VAL A 25 5.02 -29.60 -61.88
CA VAL A 25 5.72 -28.33 -62.15
C VAL A 25 5.06 -27.11 -61.48
N ASN A 26 5.78 -26.48 -60.53
CA ASN A 26 5.97 -25.02 -60.41
C ASN A 26 6.56 -24.65 -59.03
N SER A 27 7.78 -24.11 -59.01
CA SER A 27 8.37 -23.48 -57.82
C SER A 27 9.31 -22.37 -58.24
N ALA A 28 8.88 -21.12 -58.08
CA ALA A 28 9.78 -19.97 -58.18
C ALA A 28 10.79 -20.02 -57.02
N PRO A 29 12.04 -19.56 -57.21
CA PRO A 29 13.02 -19.53 -56.13
C PRO A 29 12.58 -18.54 -55.02
N PRO A 30 12.85 -18.84 -53.74
CA PRO A 30 12.45 -17.97 -52.64
C PRO A 30 13.13 -16.60 -52.75
N ALA A 31 12.35 -15.55 -52.61
CA ALA A 31 12.84 -14.18 -52.65
C ALA A 31 13.86 -13.94 -51.53
N ARG A 32 15.08 -13.50 -51.89
CA ARG A 32 16.04 -12.97 -50.91
C ARG A 32 15.45 -11.69 -50.32
N SER A 33 15.41 -11.58 -48.99
CA SER A 33 15.08 -10.33 -48.32
C SER A 33 16.12 -9.25 -48.65
N GLU A 34 15.65 -8.07 -49.05
CA GLU A 34 16.49 -6.91 -49.34
C GLU A 34 17.17 -6.42 -48.04
N SER A 35 18.45 -6.06 -48.07
CA SER A 35 19.11 -5.51 -46.87
C SER A 35 18.73 -4.04 -46.68
N VAL A 36 18.74 -3.57 -45.42
CA VAL A 36 18.41 -2.18 -45.08
C VAL A 36 19.26 -1.19 -45.89
N SER A 37 20.55 -1.49 -46.06
CA SER A 37 21.49 -0.68 -46.82
C SER A 37 21.19 -0.62 -48.33
N SER A 38 20.72 -1.71 -48.95
CA SER A 38 20.26 -1.67 -50.35
C SER A 38 18.94 -0.92 -50.49
N ALA A 39 18.02 -1.09 -49.54
CA ALA A 39 16.72 -0.42 -49.53
C ALA A 39 16.87 1.10 -49.32
N ASP A 40 17.78 1.54 -48.45
CA ASP A 40 18.14 2.96 -48.27
C ASP A 40 18.84 3.53 -49.51
N ALA A 41 19.73 2.77 -50.15
CA ALA A 41 20.36 3.18 -51.42
C ALA A 41 19.32 3.35 -52.54
N ARG A 42 18.33 2.44 -52.61
CA ARG A 42 17.20 2.52 -53.55
C ARG A 42 16.32 3.75 -53.28
N LEU A 43 15.95 4.00 -52.02
CA LEU A 43 15.22 5.22 -51.61
C LEU A 43 15.97 6.49 -52.02
N LYS A 44 17.29 6.55 -51.78
CA LYS A 44 18.13 7.68 -52.18
C LYS A 44 18.16 7.88 -53.70
N GLN A 45 18.21 6.80 -54.49
CA GLN A 45 18.12 6.88 -55.96
C GLN A 45 16.75 7.38 -56.43
N THR A 46 15.66 6.98 -55.77
CA THR A 46 14.31 7.48 -56.05
C THR A 46 14.21 8.98 -55.77
N TYR A 47 14.69 9.43 -54.61
CA TYR A 47 14.71 10.85 -54.23
C TYR A 47 15.47 11.72 -55.24
N LEU A 48 16.67 11.28 -55.65
CA LEU A 48 17.50 12.03 -56.61
C LEU A 48 16.89 12.13 -58.02
N LYS A 49 15.91 11.28 -58.37
CA LYS A 49 15.20 11.34 -59.65
C LYS A 49 14.01 12.31 -59.63
N GLN A 50 13.45 12.61 -58.46
CA GLN A 50 12.26 13.47 -58.29
C GLN A 50 12.39 14.36 -57.03
N PRO A 51 13.33 15.34 -57.01
CA PRO A 51 13.62 16.15 -55.82
C PRO A 51 12.64 17.33 -55.60
N SER A 52 11.54 17.42 -56.35
CA SER A 52 10.60 18.55 -56.28
C SER A 52 9.91 18.62 -54.91
N PRO A 53 9.89 19.78 -54.22
CA PRO A 53 9.14 19.95 -52.98
C PRO A 53 7.66 19.57 -53.15
N GLY A 54 7.11 18.80 -52.22
CA GLY A 54 5.75 18.26 -52.32
C GLY A 54 5.60 16.98 -53.17
N ALA A 55 6.66 16.46 -53.78
CA ALA A 55 6.58 15.20 -54.52
C ALA A 55 6.37 14.00 -53.59
N ARG A 56 5.47 13.09 -53.96
CA ARG A 56 5.25 11.81 -53.28
C ARG A 56 6.26 10.77 -53.78
N LEU A 57 7.09 10.26 -52.88
CA LEU A 57 8.14 9.30 -53.22
C LEU A 57 7.87 7.94 -52.57
N PRO A 58 7.97 6.82 -53.32
CA PRO A 58 7.78 5.49 -52.75
C PRO A 58 8.94 5.08 -51.83
N VAL A 59 8.59 4.58 -50.65
CA VAL A 59 9.54 4.19 -49.60
C VAL A 59 9.57 2.65 -49.46
N PRO A 60 10.73 1.99 -49.70
CA PRO A 60 10.86 0.55 -49.48
C PRO A 60 10.64 0.18 -48.01
N ALA A 61 9.97 -0.94 -47.75
CA ALA A 61 9.61 -1.35 -46.38
C ALA A 61 10.84 -1.63 -45.50
N GLU A 62 11.88 -2.19 -46.11
CA GLU A 62 13.13 -2.62 -45.50
C GLU A 62 14.06 -1.44 -45.19
N SER A 63 13.84 -0.29 -45.83
CA SER A 63 14.62 0.94 -45.65
C SER A 63 14.47 1.48 -44.22
N THR A 64 15.43 2.28 -43.78
CA THR A 64 15.39 2.88 -42.45
C THR A 64 14.14 3.75 -42.30
N LEU A 65 13.84 4.61 -43.28
CA LEU A 65 12.60 5.40 -43.28
C LEU A 65 11.34 4.51 -43.28
N GLY A 66 11.34 3.41 -44.03
CA GLY A 66 10.26 2.42 -44.05
C GLY A 66 9.93 1.82 -42.67
N ARG A 67 10.96 1.54 -41.87
CA ARG A 67 10.80 1.05 -40.49
C ARG A 67 10.28 2.13 -39.52
N TRP A 68 10.68 3.38 -39.70
CA TRP A 68 10.14 4.50 -38.92
C TRP A 68 8.66 4.77 -39.25
N ILE A 69 8.26 4.61 -40.51
CA ILE A 69 6.85 4.70 -40.93
C ILE A 69 6.04 3.53 -40.37
N GLU A 70 6.58 2.31 -40.40
CA GLU A 70 5.95 1.12 -39.81
C GLU A 70 5.65 1.36 -38.31
N ALA A 71 6.66 1.80 -37.55
CA ALA A 71 6.50 2.14 -36.13
C ALA A 71 5.45 3.23 -35.87
N LEU A 72 5.35 4.25 -36.73
CA LEU A 72 4.32 5.29 -36.63
C LEU A 72 2.92 4.76 -36.95
N GLN A 73 2.78 3.93 -37.99
CA GLN A 73 1.49 3.35 -38.39
C GLN A 73 0.95 2.40 -37.33
N THR A 74 1.78 1.50 -36.78
CA THR A 74 1.39 0.57 -35.70
C THR A 74 0.88 1.30 -34.46
N VAL A 75 1.44 2.47 -34.15
CA VAL A 75 0.96 3.33 -33.05
C VAL A 75 -0.45 3.85 -33.31
N PHE A 76 -0.73 4.38 -34.50
CA PHE A 76 -2.06 4.90 -34.85
C PHE A 76 -3.13 3.81 -34.98
N THR A 77 -2.76 2.59 -35.38
CA THR A 77 -3.70 1.46 -35.48
C THR A 77 -3.95 0.73 -34.15
N SER A 78 -3.34 1.18 -33.04
CA SER A 78 -3.53 0.53 -31.74
C SER A 78 -4.89 0.84 -31.10
N SER A 79 -5.42 -0.10 -30.34
CA SER A 79 -6.65 0.08 -29.55
C SER A 79 -6.50 1.20 -28.52
N ALA A 80 -5.30 1.39 -27.96
CA ALA A 80 -5.01 2.46 -27.00
C ALA A 80 -5.09 3.85 -27.64
N PHE A 81 -4.54 4.03 -28.86
CA PHE A 81 -4.68 5.30 -29.60
C PHE A 81 -6.14 5.53 -30.03
N THR A 82 -6.83 4.49 -30.48
CA THR A 82 -8.25 4.55 -30.89
C THR A 82 -9.14 5.02 -29.73
N GLN A 83 -8.97 4.46 -28.54
CA GLN A 83 -9.68 4.91 -27.33
C GLN A 83 -9.31 6.34 -26.94
N LEU A 84 -8.04 6.72 -27.09
CA LEU A 84 -7.56 8.06 -26.76
C LEU A 84 -8.19 9.11 -27.68
N GLU A 85 -8.25 8.85 -28.98
CA GLU A 85 -8.91 9.69 -29.99
C GLU A 85 -10.42 9.84 -29.71
N GLN A 86 -11.11 8.73 -29.45
CA GLN A 86 -12.53 8.71 -29.03
C GLN A 86 -12.78 9.53 -27.76
N SER A 87 -11.93 9.39 -26.74
CA SER A 87 -12.07 10.07 -25.44
C SER A 87 -11.89 11.61 -25.50
N VAL A 88 -11.26 12.10 -26.57
CA VAL A 88 -10.89 13.51 -26.73
C VAL A 88 -11.79 14.25 -27.70
N SER A 89 -12.28 13.58 -28.73
CA SER A 89 -12.93 14.24 -29.87
C SER A 89 -14.29 13.67 -30.27
N GLY A 90 -14.77 12.61 -29.59
CA GLY A 90 -16.02 11.92 -29.94
C GLY A 90 -15.91 11.06 -31.19
N GLU A 91 -17.01 10.45 -31.62
CA GLU A 91 -17.02 9.64 -32.84
C GLU A 91 -16.73 10.49 -34.10
N GLY A 92 -15.66 10.14 -34.83
CA GLY A 92 -15.43 10.62 -36.20
C GLY A 92 -14.45 11.78 -36.40
N SER A 93 -13.74 12.25 -35.37
CA SER A 93 -12.70 13.28 -35.52
C SER A 93 -11.30 12.68 -35.36
N SER A 94 -10.46 12.79 -36.39
CA SER A 94 -9.10 12.22 -36.37
C SER A 94 -8.03 13.20 -35.87
N ILE A 95 -6.85 12.68 -35.53
CA ILE A 95 -5.63 13.48 -35.38
C ILE A 95 -5.32 14.28 -36.65
N THR A 96 -4.86 15.52 -36.48
CA THR A 96 -4.55 16.47 -37.57
C THR A 96 -3.08 16.85 -37.61
N HIS A 97 -2.44 17.03 -36.45
CA HIS A 97 -1.03 17.34 -36.36
C HIS A 97 -0.43 17.09 -34.97
N ILE A 98 0.90 16.95 -34.94
CA ILE A 98 1.70 16.75 -33.74
C ILE A 98 2.73 17.88 -33.64
N ASP A 99 2.72 18.60 -32.53
CA ASP A 99 3.76 19.57 -32.18
C ASP A 99 4.72 18.94 -31.16
N PRO A 100 5.84 18.33 -31.61
CA PRO A 100 6.80 17.67 -30.72
C PRO A 100 7.56 18.63 -29.80
N ASN A 101 7.58 19.93 -30.12
CA ASN A 101 8.33 20.94 -29.39
C ASN A 101 7.53 21.54 -28.24
N LYS A 102 6.21 21.67 -28.42
CA LYS A 102 5.26 22.02 -27.34
C LYS A 102 4.75 20.79 -26.57
N GLY A 103 4.90 19.59 -27.12
CA GLY A 103 4.36 18.37 -26.53
C GLY A 103 2.84 18.30 -26.63
N ILE A 104 2.29 18.49 -27.84
CA ILE A 104 0.84 18.57 -28.07
C ILE A 104 0.42 17.71 -29.26
N LEU A 105 -0.64 16.89 -29.07
CA LEU A 105 -1.39 16.26 -30.15
C LEU A 105 -2.66 17.08 -30.42
N TYR A 106 -2.97 17.35 -31.68
CA TYR A 106 -4.14 18.12 -32.10
C TYR A 106 -5.11 17.28 -32.93
N PHE A 107 -6.39 17.33 -32.58
CA PHE A 107 -7.48 16.59 -33.22
C PHE A 107 -8.45 17.56 -33.93
N GLY A 108 -9.36 17.01 -34.74
CA GLY A 108 -10.50 17.76 -35.26
C GLY A 108 -11.30 18.48 -34.14
N GLY A 109 -11.94 19.59 -34.47
CA GLY A 109 -12.82 20.31 -33.53
C GLY A 109 -12.11 21.07 -32.40
N HIS A 110 -10.85 21.49 -32.58
CA HIS A 110 -10.01 22.20 -31.60
C HIS A 110 -9.58 21.39 -30.36
N ALA A 111 -9.89 20.09 -30.30
CA ALA A 111 -9.47 19.25 -29.19
C ALA A 111 -7.95 19.00 -29.21
N ARG A 112 -7.33 18.95 -28.02
CA ARG A 112 -5.87 18.81 -27.87
C ARG A 112 -5.50 17.96 -26.66
N LEU A 113 -4.43 17.18 -26.76
CA LEU A 113 -3.80 16.47 -25.65
C LEU A 113 -2.42 17.04 -25.35
N THR A 114 -2.08 17.10 -24.07
CA THR A 114 -0.72 17.42 -23.58
C THR A 114 -0.27 16.34 -22.60
N ALA A 115 1.01 16.32 -22.22
CA ALA A 115 1.54 15.36 -21.23
C ALA A 115 0.88 15.44 -19.83
N GLN A 116 0.04 16.45 -19.58
CA GLN A 116 -0.73 16.68 -18.36
C GLN A 116 -2.23 16.33 -18.49
N SER A 117 -2.70 15.95 -19.68
CA SER A 117 -4.09 15.54 -19.91
C SER A 117 -4.44 14.28 -19.10
N ALA A 118 -5.52 14.35 -18.33
CA ALA A 118 -5.95 13.25 -17.44
C ALA A 118 -6.22 11.94 -18.20
N GLN A 119 -6.75 12.04 -19.43
CA GLN A 119 -7.05 10.93 -20.33
C GLN A 119 -5.86 9.99 -20.58
N LEU A 120 -4.62 10.51 -20.55
CA LEU A 120 -3.40 9.70 -20.71
C LEU A 120 -3.16 8.73 -19.54
N ASN A 121 -3.77 8.98 -18.39
CA ASN A 121 -3.68 8.13 -17.19
C ASN A 121 -4.89 7.19 -17.07
N ASP A 122 -6.03 7.54 -17.68
CA ASP A 122 -7.27 6.76 -17.62
C ASP A 122 -7.26 5.56 -18.60
N ILE A 123 -6.50 5.66 -19.69
CA ILE A 123 -6.40 4.63 -20.74
C ILE A 123 -5.06 3.87 -20.60
N PRO A 124 -5.07 2.54 -20.33
CA PRO A 124 -3.85 1.75 -20.21
C PRO A 124 -2.95 1.86 -21.45
N GLY A 125 -1.70 2.31 -21.24
CA GLY A 125 -0.69 2.47 -22.29
C GLY A 125 -0.74 3.80 -23.08
N ALA A 126 -1.79 4.63 -22.91
CA ALA A 126 -1.93 5.87 -23.66
C ALA A 126 -0.79 6.88 -23.40
N ARG A 127 -0.25 6.94 -22.19
CA ARG A 127 0.91 7.78 -21.85
C ARG A 127 2.19 7.34 -22.58
N ASP A 128 2.52 6.05 -22.53
CA ASP A 128 3.68 5.50 -23.26
C ASP A 128 3.55 5.73 -24.77
N LEU A 129 2.32 5.66 -25.28
CA LEU A 129 2.01 5.91 -26.68
C LEU A 129 2.17 7.38 -27.06
N PHE A 130 1.71 8.30 -26.21
CA PHE A 130 1.92 9.74 -26.38
C PHE A 130 3.41 10.09 -26.44
N ASP A 131 4.23 9.55 -25.52
CA ASP A 131 5.67 9.81 -25.51
C ASP A 131 6.39 9.20 -26.74
N ARG A 132 5.91 8.05 -27.25
CA ARG A 132 6.36 7.49 -28.55
C ARG A 132 6.01 8.38 -29.71
N LEU A 133 4.78 8.93 -29.77
CA LEU A 133 4.39 9.88 -30.80
C LEU A 133 5.26 11.14 -30.80
N MET A 134 5.63 11.65 -29.62
CA MET A 134 6.59 12.76 -29.53
C MET A 134 7.97 12.37 -30.07
N THR A 135 8.46 11.17 -29.74
CA THR A 135 9.76 10.65 -30.25
C THR A 135 9.75 10.46 -31.76
N LEU A 136 8.67 9.88 -32.31
CA LEU A 136 8.46 9.71 -33.75
C LEU A 136 8.39 11.07 -34.46
N ALA A 137 7.55 11.99 -33.99
CA ALA A 137 7.40 13.32 -34.58
C ALA A 137 8.72 14.11 -34.57
N LYS A 138 9.51 14.04 -33.48
CA LYS A 138 10.87 14.64 -33.45
C LYS A 138 11.80 14.07 -34.52
N ARG A 139 11.67 12.78 -34.88
CA ARG A 139 12.49 12.18 -35.95
C ARG A 139 12.04 12.60 -37.35
N PHE A 140 10.74 12.73 -37.59
CA PHE A 140 10.20 13.16 -38.88
C PHE A 140 10.37 14.67 -39.11
N THR A 141 10.09 15.50 -38.10
CA THR A 141 10.11 16.97 -38.16
C THR A 141 10.79 17.57 -36.91
N PRO A 142 12.12 17.49 -36.75
CA PRO A 142 12.82 17.90 -35.53
C PRO A 142 12.66 19.39 -35.15
N TYR A 143 12.33 20.24 -36.12
CA TYR A 143 12.17 21.69 -35.93
C TYR A 143 10.76 22.19 -36.29
N ASP A 144 9.81 21.29 -36.60
CA ASP A 144 8.52 21.65 -37.18
C ASP A 144 7.40 20.69 -36.76
N VAL A 145 6.17 21.01 -37.15
CA VAL A 145 4.96 20.24 -36.88
C VAL A 145 4.80 19.08 -37.88
N LEU A 146 4.51 17.88 -37.37
CA LEU A 146 4.16 16.74 -38.21
C LEU A 146 2.66 16.80 -38.53
N HIS A 147 2.31 16.97 -39.81
CA HIS A 147 0.92 17.05 -40.28
C HIS A 147 0.41 15.70 -40.80
N LEU A 148 -0.79 15.31 -40.36
CA LEU A 148 -1.37 13.99 -40.62
C LEU A 148 -2.82 14.15 -41.13
N PRO A 149 -3.28 13.31 -42.08
CA PRO A 149 -2.55 12.24 -42.77
C PRO A 149 -1.67 12.74 -43.94
N THR A 150 -1.63 14.04 -44.22
CA THR A 150 -1.18 14.65 -45.49
C THR A 150 0.31 14.51 -45.84
N GLN A 151 1.13 13.85 -45.03
CA GLN A 151 2.58 13.67 -45.29
C GLN A 151 3.01 12.21 -45.53
N ILE A 152 2.16 11.22 -45.20
CA ILE A 152 2.44 9.77 -45.36
C ILE A 152 1.16 9.07 -45.83
N GLU A 153 1.20 8.50 -47.04
CA GLU A 153 0.05 7.83 -47.67
C GLU A 153 0.42 6.39 -48.08
N THR A 154 -0.49 5.44 -47.85
CA THR A 154 -0.41 4.09 -48.40
C THR A 154 -1.38 3.99 -49.57
N ASP A 155 -0.91 3.57 -50.75
CA ASP A 155 -1.80 3.37 -51.89
C ASP A 155 -2.57 2.04 -51.82
N VAL A 156 -3.49 1.83 -52.77
CA VAL A 156 -4.34 0.63 -52.87
C VAL A 156 -3.56 -0.68 -53.10
N SER A 157 -2.27 -0.63 -53.41
CA SER A 157 -1.38 -1.79 -53.55
C SER A 157 -0.57 -2.09 -52.28
N GLY A 158 -0.72 -1.26 -51.23
CA GLY A 158 0.10 -1.34 -50.01
C GLY A 158 1.46 -0.63 -50.14
N GLN A 159 1.73 0.04 -51.26
CA GLN A 159 2.98 0.76 -51.47
C GLN A 159 2.91 2.12 -50.77
N ARG A 160 3.88 2.36 -49.88
CA ARG A 160 3.95 3.55 -49.04
C ARG A 160 4.63 4.70 -49.79
N THR A 161 4.00 5.86 -49.82
CA THR A 161 4.59 7.09 -50.37
C THR A 161 4.66 8.19 -49.31
N VAL A 162 5.72 9.00 -49.38
CA VAL A 162 6.00 10.04 -48.39
C VAL A 162 6.42 11.32 -49.10
N ASP A 163 6.13 12.46 -48.49
CA ASP A 163 6.59 13.75 -48.99
C ASP A 163 8.12 13.81 -49.11
N SER A 164 8.61 14.31 -50.25
CA SER A 164 10.02 14.55 -50.53
C SER A 164 10.76 15.31 -49.43
N SER A 165 10.13 16.25 -48.73
CA SER A 165 10.74 16.99 -47.60
C SER A 165 11.19 16.05 -46.46
N ILE A 166 10.35 15.09 -46.08
CA ILE A 166 10.66 14.08 -45.05
C ILE A 166 11.76 13.14 -45.54
N VAL A 167 11.72 12.71 -46.80
CA VAL A 167 12.78 11.87 -47.40
C VAL A 167 14.12 12.61 -47.42
N GLY A 168 14.11 13.90 -47.77
CA GLY A 168 15.28 14.78 -47.74
C GLY A 168 15.83 14.97 -46.32
N GLN A 169 14.97 15.21 -45.34
CA GLN A 169 15.34 15.32 -43.93
C GLN A 169 15.98 14.02 -43.41
N PHE A 170 15.44 12.85 -43.78
CA PHE A 170 15.97 11.57 -43.34
C PHE A 170 17.33 11.23 -44.00
N LEU A 171 17.53 11.63 -45.26
CA LEU A 171 18.77 11.38 -46.01
C LEU A 171 19.90 12.41 -45.75
N TYR A 172 19.57 13.65 -45.41
CA TYR A 172 20.51 14.78 -45.39
C TYR A 172 20.39 15.72 -44.18
N GLY A 173 19.43 15.53 -43.27
CA GLY A 173 19.26 16.35 -42.07
C GLY A 173 20.43 16.25 -41.08
N PRO A 174 20.43 17.04 -39.98
CA PRO A 174 21.54 17.07 -39.01
C PRO A 174 21.91 15.68 -38.46
N ASP A 175 20.90 14.84 -38.21
CA ASP A 175 21.05 13.48 -37.67
C ASP A 175 21.21 12.39 -38.75
N SER A 176 21.42 12.76 -40.02
CA SER A 176 21.63 11.80 -41.13
C SER A 176 22.91 10.97 -40.99
N LYS A 177 23.86 11.42 -40.14
CA LYS A 177 25.12 10.72 -39.83
C LYS A 177 25.05 9.86 -38.56
N ALA A 178 23.91 9.82 -37.86
CA ALA A 178 23.71 9.00 -36.65
C ALA A 178 23.55 7.51 -37.02
N SER A 179 24.68 6.87 -37.31
CA SER A 179 24.77 5.48 -37.78
C SER A 179 24.52 4.43 -36.67
N SER A 180 23.29 4.35 -36.14
CA SER A 180 22.85 3.20 -35.32
C SER A 180 21.34 3.07 -35.03
N ASP A 181 20.50 4.06 -35.33
CA ASP A 181 19.13 4.17 -34.78
C ASP A 181 18.07 3.18 -35.27
N HIS A 182 18.46 2.05 -35.88
CA HIS A 182 17.52 0.96 -36.20
C HIS A 182 16.83 0.34 -34.96
N HIS A 183 17.39 0.54 -33.77
CA HIS A 183 16.84 0.04 -32.52
C HIS A 183 15.60 0.82 -32.05
N VAL A 184 15.50 2.12 -32.35
CA VAL A 184 14.40 2.96 -31.85
C VAL A 184 13.04 2.58 -32.47
N PRO A 185 12.90 2.38 -33.79
CA PRO A 185 11.66 1.85 -34.38
C PRO A 185 11.30 0.46 -33.84
N ALA A 186 12.29 -0.40 -33.57
CA ALA A 186 12.05 -1.74 -33.04
C ALA A 186 11.54 -1.70 -31.58
N ASP A 187 12.06 -0.80 -30.74
CA ASP A 187 11.54 -0.56 -29.38
C ASP A 187 10.11 0.00 -29.41
N ILE A 188 9.82 0.93 -30.33
CA ILE A 188 8.50 1.52 -30.50
C ILE A 188 7.50 0.46 -30.95
N LEU A 189 7.81 -0.31 -32.00
CA LEU A 189 6.98 -1.43 -32.46
C LEU A 189 6.72 -2.44 -31.35
N SER A 190 7.78 -2.86 -30.65
CA SER A 190 7.68 -3.85 -29.58
C SER A 190 6.76 -3.39 -28.46
N LYS A 191 6.98 -2.20 -27.90
CA LYS A 191 6.17 -1.70 -26.78
C LYS A 191 4.76 -1.30 -27.20
N THR A 192 4.52 -1.00 -28.48
CA THR A 192 3.16 -0.80 -29.01
C THR A 192 2.41 -2.14 -29.10
N GLY A 193 3.03 -3.18 -29.66
CA GLY A 193 2.47 -4.54 -29.66
C GLY A 193 2.27 -5.11 -28.26
N GLU A 194 3.14 -4.75 -27.33
CA GLU A 194 3.01 -5.10 -25.92
C GLU A 194 1.80 -4.41 -25.27
N SER A 195 1.61 -3.11 -25.53
CA SER A 195 0.43 -2.36 -25.08
C SER A 195 -0.87 -2.92 -25.67
N GLU A 196 -0.86 -3.35 -26.92
CA GLU A 196 -2.01 -3.95 -27.59
C GLU A 196 -2.36 -5.33 -27.00
N THR A 197 -1.36 -6.17 -26.76
CA THR A 197 -1.52 -7.46 -26.07
C THR A 197 -2.06 -7.26 -24.64
N ARG A 198 -1.59 -6.22 -23.94
CA ARG A 198 -2.14 -5.82 -22.62
C ARG A 198 -3.59 -5.33 -22.73
N HIS A 199 -3.96 -4.61 -23.78
CA HIS A 199 -5.34 -4.19 -23.99
C HIS A 199 -6.26 -5.40 -24.19
N ASN A 200 -5.88 -6.33 -25.06
CA ASN A 200 -6.62 -7.58 -25.33
C ASN A 200 -6.80 -8.41 -24.04
N LEU A 201 -5.73 -8.51 -23.23
CA LEU A 201 -5.75 -9.14 -21.91
C LEU A 201 -6.76 -8.48 -20.96
N LEU A 202 -6.76 -7.14 -20.87
CA LEU A 202 -7.67 -6.38 -20.01
C LEU A 202 -9.13 -6.49 -20.46
N ALA A 203 -9.40 -6.46 -21.76
CA ALA A 203 -10.73 -6.64 -22.32
C ALA A 203 -11.29 -8.05 -22.00
N ALA A 204 -10.46 -9.09 -22.13
CA ALA A 204 -10.81 -10.46 -21.75
C ALA A 204 -11.08 -10.61 -20.25
N LEU A 205 -10.28 -9.98 -19.39
CA LEU A 205 -10.47 -9.99 -17.94
C LEU A 205 -11.77 -9.31 -17.52
N LYS A 206 -12.06 -8.11 -18.06
CA LYS A 206 -13.26 -7.33 -17.75
C LYS A 206 -14.55 -8.07 -18.12
N LYS A 207 -14.58 -8.69 -19.31
CA LYS A 207 -15.70 -9.55 -19.73
C LYS A 207 -15.96 -10.69 -18.75
N GLN A 208 -14.91 -11.22 -18.12
CA GLN A 208 -15.04 -12.28 -17.12
C GLN A 208 -15.47 -11.77 -15.74
N THR A 209 -15.11 -10.55 -15.31
CA THR A 209 -15.57 -9.97 -14.03
C THR A 209 -17.03 -9.51 -14.07
N GLU A 210 -17.51 -9.11 -15.24
CA GLU A 210 -18.92 -8.74 -15.45
C GLU A 210 -19.88 -9.95 -15.48
N THR A 211 -19.37 -11.18 -15.56
CA THR A 211 -20.18 -12.42 -15.57
C THR A 211 -20.41 -12.96 -14.14
N PRO A 212 -21.64 -12.92 -13.58
CA PRO A 212 -21.85 -13.25 -12.17
C PRO A 212 -21.85 -14.76 -11.89
N GLY A 213 -21.10 -15.18 -10.86
CA GLY A 213 -21.27 -16.49 -10.19
C GLY A 213 -20.53 -17.68 -10.80
N THR A 214 -19.97 -17.57 -12.01
CA THR A 214 -19.11 -18.61 -12.59
C THR A 214 -17.71 -18.62 -11.95
N LYS A 215 -17.14 -19.81 -11.78
CA LYS A 215 -15.68 -19.92 -11.56
C LYS A 215 -14.97 -19.38 -12.80
N PRO A 216 -13.85 -18.65 -12.66
CA PRO A 216 -13.13 -18.14 -13.81
C PRO A 216 -12.45 -19.29 -14.56
N ASP A 217 -13.06 -19.74 -15.66
CA ASP A 217 -12.44 -20.69 -16.59
C ASP A 217 -11.54 -19.95 -17.57
N MET A 218 -10.33 -19.63 -17.12
CA MET A 218 -9.35 -18.87 -17.90
C MET A 218 -8.64 -19.71 -18.98
N GLU A 219 -8.92 -21.01 -19.06
CA GLU A 219 -8.34 -21.87 -20.10
C GLU A 219 -9.14 -21.79 -21.41
N SER A 220 -10.47 -21.59 -21.33
CA SER A 220 -11.34 -21.45 -22.51
C SER A 220 -11.42 -20.02 -23.07
N ILE A 221 -10.98 -19.02 -22.30
CA ILE A 221 -10.90 -17.63 -22.76
C ILE A 221 -9.65 -17.44 -23.61
N VAL A 222 -9.85 -17.08 -24.88
CA VAL A 222 -8.78 -16.84 -25.86
C VAL A 222 -8.44 -15.35 -25.90
N VAL A 223 -7.15 -15.01 -25.93
CA VAL A 223 -6.62 -13.64 -26.04
C VAL A 223 -5.70 -13.55 -27.25
N GLU A 224 -5.89 -12.53 -28.09
CA GLU A 224 -5.06 -12.25 -29.26
C GLU A 224 -3.75 -11.55 -28.87
N ILE A 225 -2.65 -12.04 -29.43
CA ILE A 225 -1.28 -11.61 -29.18
C ILE A 225 -0.82 -10.74 -30.35
N ALA A 226 -0.70 -9.45 -30.11
CA ALA A 226 -0.44 -8.48 -31.16
C ALA A 226 0.97 -8.65 -31.77
N PRO A 227 1.15 -8.28 -33.05
CA PRO A 227 2.46 -8.22 -33.69
C PRO A 227 3.49 -7.44 -32.86
N HIS A 228 4.74 -7.86 -32.93
CA HIS A 228 5.91 -7.29 -32.22
C HIS A 228 5.93 -7.42 -30.69
N SER A 229 4.88 -7.97 -30.04
CA SER A 229 4.87 -8.23 -28.59
C SER A 229 5.84 -9.35 -28.16
N ALA A 230 6.06 -9.47 -26.86
CA ALA A 230 6.95 -10.44 -26.21
C ALA A 230 6.79 -11.88 -26.72
N TYR A 231 5.54 -12.30 -26.92
CA TYR A 231 5.17 -13.68 -27.26
C TYR A 231 4.88 -13.89 -28.75
N TRP A 232 4.99 -12.85 -29.58
CA TRP A 232 4.87 -12.98 -31.03
C TRP A 232 6.23 -13.23 -31.71
N LEU A 233 6.23 -14.17 -32.65
CA LEU A 233 7.34 -14.45 -33.56
C LEU A 233 6.96 -14.02 -34.98
N LYS A 234 7.92 -13.44 -35.71
CA LYS A 234 7.69 -12.90 -37.07
C LYS A 234 7.14 -13.95 -38.06
N ASP A 235 7.40 -15.22 -37.79
CA ASP A 235 7.04 -16.34 -38.64
C ASP A 235 5.65 -16.93 -38.31
N GLN A 236 4.99 -16.42 -37.25
CA GLN A 236 3.64 -16.83 -36.87
C GLN A 236 2.57 -16.07 -37.70
N PRO A 237 1.58 -16.77 -38.30
CA PRO A 237 0.44 -16.12 -38.92
C PRO A 237 -0.42 -15.41 -37.85
N GLN A 238 -1.02 -14.29 -38.24
CA GLN A 238 -2.01 -13.58 -37.42
C GLN A 238 -3.44 -13.99 -37.83
N PRO A 239 -4.42 -14.07 -36.90
CA PRO A 239 -4.28 -13.82 -35.47
C PRO A 239 -3.55 -14.95 -34.73
N PHE A 240 -2.51 -14.62 -33.94
CA PHE A 240 -1.90 -15.54 -32.99
C PHE A 240 -2.56 -15.37 -31.62
N THR A 241 -2.90 -16.47 -30.94
CA THR A 241 -3.70 -16.42 -29.71
C THR A 241 -3.19 -17.36 -28.63
N MET A 242 -3.34 -16.96 -27.36
CA MET A 242 -3.06 -17.78 -26.17
C MET A 242 -4.31 -17.87 -25.28
N SER A 243 -4.42 -18.89 -24.42
CA SER A 243 -5.45 -18.85 -23.37
C SER A 243 -5.12 -17.73 -22.36
N LEU A 244 -6.15 -17.13 -21.76
CA LEU A 244 -5.98 -16.10 -20.73
C LEU A 244 -5.07 -16.60 -19.59
N LYS A 245 -5.24 -17.86 -19.18
CA LYS A 245 -4.40 -18.53 -18.19
C LYS A 245 -2.95 -18.66 -18.64
N GLN A 246 -2.70 -19.10 -19.89
CA GLN A 246 -1.36 -19.18 -20.45
C GLN A 246 -0.70 -17.80 -20.48
N LEU A 247 -1.42 -16.77 -20.92
CA LEU A 247 -0.91 -15.41 -21.03
C LEU A 247 -0.58 -14.81 -19.66
N LEU A 248 -1.47 -14.93 -18.67
CA LEU A 248 -1.20 -14.53 -17.28
C LEU A 248 0.03 -15.24 -16.72
N THR A 249 0.13 -16.56 -16.93
CA THR A 249 1.27 -17.37 -16.46
C THR A 249 2.58 -16.94 -17.12
N ALA A 250 2.56 -16.65 -18.42
CA ALA A 250 3.73 -16.21 -19.17
C ALA A 250 4.25 -14.85 -18.65
N TYR A 251 3.35 -13.93 -18.31
CA TYR A 251 3.67 -12.66 -17.64
C TYR A 251 4.07 -12.78 -16.16
N GLY A 252 4.11 -14.00 -15.59
CA GLY A 252 4.43 -14.21 -14.17
C GLY A 252 3.32 -13.76 -13.20
N LEU A 253 2.10 -13.56 -13.71
CA LEU A 253 0.91 -13.21 -12.94
C LEU A 253 0.28 -14.47 -12.34
N GLN A 254 -0.12 -14.40 -11.08
CA GLN A 254 -0.84 -15.45 -10.39
C GLN A 254 -2.25 -15.59 -10.98
N VAL A 255 -2.55 -16.76 -11.54
CA VAL A 255 -3.88 -17.07 -12.10
C VAL A 255 -4.95 -17.01 -11.00
N PRO A 256 -5.94 -16.10 -11.10
CA PRO A 256 -6.98 -15.98 -10.07
C PRO A 256 -7.88 -17.21 -9.97
N THR A 257 -8.04 -17.73 -8.76
CA THR A 257 -8.91 -18.89 -8.46
C THR A 257 -10.25 -18.50 -7.81
N THR A 258 -10.44 -17.21 -7.51
CA THR A 258 -11.65 -16.67 -6.85
C THR A 258 -12.11 -15.37 -7.52
N PRO A 259 -13.41 -15.02 -7.46
CA PRO A 259 -13.90 -13.74 -7.99
C PRO A 259 -13.22 -12.52 -7.36
N GLN A 260 -12.85 -12.58 -6.07
CA GLN A 260 -12.13 -11.51 -5.39
C GLN A 260 -10.70 -11.36 -5.90
N ALA A 261 -10.00 -12.47 -6.16
CA ALA A 261 -8.66 -12.44 -6.75
C ALA A 261 -8.69 -11.92 -8.20
N LEU A 262 -9.74 -12.26 -8.96
CA LEU A 262 -9.93 -11.76 -10.33
C LEU A 262 -10.19 -10.25 -10.34
N ALA A 263 -11.10 -9.76 -9.49
CA ALA A 263 -11.37 -8.32 -9.34
C ALA A 263 -10.15 -7.55 -8.81
N ASN A 264 -9.29 -8.18 -7.99
CA ASN A 264 -8.01 -7.59 -7.61
C ASN A 264 -7.02 -7.52 -8.78
N LEU A 265 -6.90 -8.60 -9.58
CA LEU A 265 -6.04 -8.63 -10.76
C LEU A 265 -6.44 -7.55 -11.77
N GLU A 266 -7.74 -7.41 -12.05
CA GLU A 266 -8.28 -6.31 -12.87
C GLU A 266 -7.82 -4.95 -12.32
N ARG A 267 -8.11 -4.67 -11.04
CA ARG A 267 -7.70 -3.42 -10.38
C ARG A 267 -6.20 -3.14 -10.41
N VAL A 268 -5.36 -4.18 -10.32
CA VAL A 268 -3.90 -4.02 -10.34
C VAL A 268 -3.41 -3.70 -11.76
N LEU A 269 -3.96 -4.38 -12.78
CA LEU A 269 -3.56 -4.15 -14.17
C LEU A 269 -4.11 -2.84 -14.77
N PHE A 270 -5.22 -2.31 -14.22
CA PHE A 270 -5.72 -0.96 -14.51
C PHE A 270 -5.06 0.14 -13.66
N ALA A 271 -4.40 -0.18 -12.56
CA ALA A 271 -3.72 0.83 -11.75
C ALA A 271 -2.50 1.40 -12.50
N PRO A 272 -2.27 2.73 -12.47
CA PRO A 272 -1.06 3.34 -13.03
C PRO A 272 0.21 2.69 -12.48
N PRO A 273 1.29 2.58 -13.26
CA PRO A 273 2.58 2.11 -12.76
C PRO A 273 3.10 3.07 -11.68
N LEU A 274 3.86 2.54 -10.73
CA LEU A 274 4.59 3.38 -9.78
C LEU A 274 5.75 4.08 -10.50
N THR A 275 5.87 5.38 -10.28
CA THR A 275 6.99 6.19 -10.78
C THR A 275 7.81 6.71 -9.60
N ALA A 276 9.13 6.74 -9.76
CA ALA A 276 10.06 7.42 -8.86
C ALA A 276 10.88 8.43 -9.67
N PRO A 277 11.25 9.60 -9.10
CA PRO A 277 12.28 10.47 -9.68
C PRO A 277 13.61 9.73 -9.81
N THR A 278 14.45 10.09 -10.79
CA THR A 278 15.76 9.44 -11.03
C THR A 278 16.70 9.50 -9.81
N ALA A 279 16.56 10.54 -8.98
CA ALA A 279 17.28 10.70 -7.71
C ALA A 279 16.35 10.55 -6.48
N GLY A 280 15.18 9.93 -6.61
CA GLY A 280 14.09 9.99 -5.63
C GLY A 280 14.39 9.41 -4.24
N ASP A 281 15.37 8.52 -4.13
CA ASP A 281 15.86 7.99 -2.84
C ASP A 281 17.07 8.76 -2.28
N TYR A 282 17.67 9.66 -3.07
CA TYR A 282 18.91 10.41 -2.80
C TYR A 282 20.11 9.60 -2.27
N GLY A 283 20.10 8.27 -2.36
CA GLY A 283 21.15 7.38 -1.86
C GLY A 283 22.21 7.04 -2.91
N GLY A 284 21.87 7.16 -4.20
CA GLY A 284 22.80 6.89 -5.29
C GLY A 284 23.30 5.45 -5.28
N LEU A 285 24.63 5.23 -5.30
CA LEU A 285 25.20 3.89 -5.24
C LEU A 285 24.98 3.15 -3.90
N LEU A 286 24.57 3.83 -2.83
CA LEU A 286 24.30 3.21 -1.51
C LEU A 286 22.87 2.69 -1.37
N SER A 287 21.93 3.15 -2.22
CA SER A 287 20.54 2.70 -2.23
C SER A 287 20.24 1.57 -3.22
N LYS A 288 21.19 1.24 -4.11
CA LYS A 288 21.05 0.18 -5.12
C LYS A 288 20.93 -1.23 -4.49
N SER A 289 20.43 -2.16 -5.30
CA SER A 289 20.25 -3.57 -4.92
C SER A 289 21.57 -4.25 -4.57
N VAL A 290 22.63 -4.06 -5.34
CA VAL A 290 23.98 -4.52 -5.00
C VAL A 290 24.69 -3.40 -4.23
N PRO A 291 25.07 -3.62 -2.94
CA PRO A 291 25.68 -2.57 -2.13
C PRO A 291 27.12 -2.26 -2.57
N LEU A 292 27.52 -1.00 -2.34
CA LEU A 292 28.86 -0.51 -2.64
C LEU A 292 29.91 -1.11 -1.68
N SER A 293 31.01 -1.66 -2.20
CA SER A 293 32.07 -2.27 -1.37
C SER A 293 32.79 -1.25 -0.49
N GLU A 294 33.36 -1.70 0.64
CA GLU A 294 34.15 -0.87 1.55
C GLU A 294 35.30 -0.14 0.83
N ASP A 295 36.04 -0.86 -0.03
CA ASP A 295 37.06 -0.29 -0.94
C ASP A 295 36.54 0.94 -1.69
N SER A 296 35.33 0.85 -2.25
CA SER A 296 34.74 1.88 -3.09
C SER A 296 34.18 3.04 -2.25
N GLN A 297 33.56 2.76 -1.10
CA GLN A 297 33.14 3.78 -0.14
C GLN A 297 34.34 4.59 0.37
N LYS A 298 35.42 3.90 0.77
CA LYS A 298 36.68 4.52 1.16
C LYS A 298 37.26 5.36 0.02
N LYS A 299 37.20 4.86 -1.23
CA LYS A 299 37.67 5.61 -2.41
C LYS A 299 36.87 6.88 -2.67
N ILE A 300 35.55 6.86 -2.45
CA ILE A 300 34.72 8.08 -2.46
C ILE A 300 35.23 9.08 -1.42
N ILE A 301 35.39 8.65 -0.16
CA ILE A 301 35.81 9.51 0.96
C ILE A 301 37.20 10.13 0.70
N GLU A 302 38.17 9.34 0.22
CA GLU A 302 39.49 9.82 -0.19
C GLU A 302 39.42 10.85 -1.32
N THR A 303 38.57 10.61 -2.32
CA THR A 303 38.41 11.48 -3.50
C THR A 303 37.75 12.80 -3.13
N VAL A 304 36.70 12.77 -2.30
CA VAL A 304 36.06 13.97 -1.73
C VAL A 304 37.06 14.76 -0.89
N SER A 305 37.84 14.10 -0.04
CA SER A 305 38.84 14.77 0.81
C SER A 305 39.91 15.46 -0.02
N THR A 306 40.42 14.79 -1.06
CA THR A 306 41.39 15.35 -2.02
C THR A 306 40.79 16.52 -2.80
N TRP A 307 39.53 16.40 -3.25
CA TRP A 307 38.83 17.46 -3.96
C TRP A 307 38.61 18.71 -3.09
N LYS A 308 38.19 18.53 -1.82
CA LYS A 308 38.03 19.62 -0.84
C LYS A 308 39.37 20.32 -0.58
N ALA A 309 40.47 19.57 -0.42
CA ALA A 309 41.82 20.14 -0.25
C ALA A 309 42.30 20.95 -1.47
N GLY A 310 41.82 20.62 -2.68
CA GLY A 310 42.10 21.39 -3.90
C GLY A 310 41.34 22.73 -4.01
N GLN A 311 40.30 22.96 -3.20
CA GLN A 311 39.52 24.21 -3.23
C GLN A 311 40.20 25.31 -2.40
N MET A 312 41.17 26.01 -2.99
CA MET A 312 42.08 26.96 -2.30
C MET A 312 41.45 28.24 -1.67
N GLN A 313 40.13 28.33 -1.48
CA GLN A 313 39.47 29.50 -0.87
C GLN A 313 38.34 29.15 0.10
N VAL A 314 38.67 28.40 1.16
CA VAL A 314 37.84 28.36 2.38
C VAL A 314 38.73 28.50 3.60
N SER A 315 38.70 29.69 4.21
CA SER A 315 39.12 29.83 5.61
C SER A 315 38.28 28.88 6.46
N PRO A 316 38.85 28.20 7.48
CA PRO A 316 38.05 27.53 8.50
C PRO A 316 36.99 28.47 9.06
N ASP A 317 35.88 27.91 9.54
CA ASP A 317 34.89 28.73 10.25
C ASP A 317 35.51 29.37 11.51
N ALA A 318 34.75 30.24 12.19
CA ALA A 318 35.23 30.90 13.42
C ALA A 318 35.57 29.93 14.57
N LYS A 319 35.35 28.61 14.40
CA LYS A 319 35.65 27.53 15.34
C LYS A 319 36.77 26.60 14.84
N GLY A 320 37.38 26.89 13.69
CA GLY A 320 38.46 26.10 13.11
C GLY A 320 37.99 24.85 12.34
N GLN A 321 36.70 24.70 12.05
CA GLN A 321 36.19 23.56 11.28
C GLN A 321 36.37 23.78 9.77
N VAL A 322 36.82 22.74 9.07
CA VAL A 322 36.85 22.70 7.61
C VAL A 322 35.42 22.52 7.10
N ALA A 323 35.02 23.32 6.10
CA ALA A 323 33.67 23.21 5.52
C ALA A 323 33.40 21.79 4.99
N ASN A 324 32.21 21.28 5.29
CA ASN A 324 31.75 20.00 4.75
C ASN A 324 31.38 20.12 3.25
N LEU A 325 31.25 18.98 2.57
CA LEU A 325 30.97 18.92 1.13
C LEU A 325 29.69 19.68 0.73
N PHE A 326 28.65 19.65 1.58
CA PHE A 326 27.40 20.37 1.31
C PHE A 326 27.61 21.89 1.27
N GLU A 327 28.37 22.46 2.22
CA GLU A 327 28.70 23.90 2.26
C GLU A 327 29.60 24.34 1.09
N TYR A 328 30.40 23.45 0.52
CA TYR A 328 31.11 23.72 -0.75
C TYR A 328 30.14 23.79 -1.93
N LEU A 329 29.33 22.74 -2.15
CA LEU A 329 28.47 22.63 -3.33
C LEU A 329 27.29 23.62 -3.31
N LYS A 330 26.77 23.97 -2.13
CA LYS A 330 25.75 25.01 -1.93
C LYS A 330 26.15 26.38 -2.50
N ARG A 331 27.44 26.72 -2.52
CA ARG A 331 27.93 27.99 -3.11
C ARG A 331 27.70 28.04 -4.62
N ALA A 332 27.72 26.89 -5.29
CA ALA A 332 27.41 26.76 -6.71
C ALA A 332 25.91 26.81 -7.02
N VAL A 333 25.03 26.61 -6.03
CA VAL A 333 23.58 26.74 -6.20
C VAL A 333 23.23 28.21 -6.46
N PRO A 334 22.43 28.53 -7.50
CA PRO A 334 21.97 29.88 -7.77
C PRO A 334 21.27 30.51 -6.55
N GLU A 335 21.56 31.77 -6.27
CA GLU A 335 21.11 32.45 -5.05
C GLU A 335 19.59 32.42 -4.86
N ALA A 336 18.82 32.60 -5.95
CA ALA A 336 17.35 32.51 -5.95
C ALA A 336 16.80 31.13 -5.56
N LEU A 337 17.60 30.06 -5.65
CA LEU A 337 17.19 28.69 -5.30
C LEU A 337 17.68 28.27 -3.89
N ARG A 338 18.60 29.02 -3.27
CA ARG A 338 19.12 28.70 -1.93
C ARG A 338 18.04 28.67 -0.83
N PRO A 339 17.03 29.59 -0.80
CA PRO A 339 15.94 29.54 0.19
C PRO A 339 15.07 28.27 0.14
N LEU A 340 15.15 27.48 -0.94
CA LEU A 340 14.45 26.20 -1.02
C LEU A 340 14.95 25.20 0.02
N VAL A 341 16.17 25.34 0.56
CA VAL A 341 16.70 24.46 1.62
C VAL A 341 15.79 24.40 2.85
N ASP A 342 15.06 25.49 3.13
CA ASP A 342 14.15 25.61 4.27
C ASP A 342 12.69 25.24 3.99
N THR A 343 12.26 25.38 2.74
CA THR A 343 10.83 25.31 2.32
C THR A 343 10.51 24.13 1.41
N ASN A 344 11.48 23.66 0.62
CA ASN A 344 11.38 22.51 -0.26
C ASN A 344 12.78 21.86 -0.42
N PRO A 345 13.22 21.06 0.58
CA PRO A 345 14.56 20.46 0.57
C PRO A 345 14.83 19.55 -0.63
N GLU A 346 13.80 18.89 -1.16
CA GLU A 346 13.84 18.07 -2.38
C GLU A 346 14.26 18.92 -3.60
N ALA A 347 13.59 20.05 -3.82
CA ALA A 347 13.92 20.96 -4.93
C ALA A 347 15.32 21.59 -4.77
N PHE A 348 15.74 21.87 -3.53
CA PHE A 348 17.10 22.32 -3.24
C PHE A 348 18.15 21.25 -3.58
N LEU A 349 17.95 20.00 -3.16
CA LEU A 349 18.88 18.90 -3.46
C LEU A 349 19.01 18.66 -4.97
N ASN A 350 17.89 18.69 -5.71
CA ASN A 350 17.90 18.62 -7.17
C ASN A 350 18.71 19.76 -7.80
N ALA A 351 18.49 21.01 -7.36
CA ALA A 351 19.28 22.15 -7.82
C ALA A 351 20.78 22.03 -7.47
N LEU A 352 21.12 21.42 -6.32
CA LEU A 352 22.50 21.20 -5.88
C LEU A 352 23.22 20.16 -6.73
N ILE A 353 22.61 18.99 -6.98
CA ILE A 353 23.24 17.93 -7.78
C ILE A 353 23.35 18.28 -9.27
N ASP A 354 22.51 19.18 -9.77
CA ASP A 354 22.55 19.67 -11.15
C ASP A 354 23.58 20.78 -11.43
N THR A 355 24.24 21.33 -10.41
CA THR A 355 25.30 22.35 -10.63
C THR A 355 26.47 21.78 -11.45
N PRO A 356 27.16 22.59 -12.27
CA PRO A 356 28.35 22.15 -13.00
C PRO A 356 29.44 21.55 -12.10
N GLN A 357 29.61 22.11 -10.90
CA GLN A 357 30.56 21.67 -9.88
C GLN A 357 30.21 20.28 -9.34
N SER A 358 28.94 20.06 -8.96
CA SER A 358 28.42 18.75 -8.54
C SER A 358 28.59 17.69 -9.63
N ARG A 359 28.24 18.01 -10.88
CA ARG A 359 28.38 17.10 -12.03
C ARG A 359 29.85 16.75 -12.31
N ALA A 360 30.76 17.73 -12.20
CA ALA A 360 32.20 17.50 -12.36
C ALA A 360 32.76 16.59 -11.26
N LEU A 361 32.39 16.82 -9.99
CA LEU A 361 32.78 15.96 -8.87
C LEU A 361 32.21 14.54 -9.01
N GLY A 362 30.94 14.41 -9.40
CA GLY A 362 30.30 13.11 -9.67
C GLY A 362 31.04 12.29 -10.73
N LYS A 363 31.51 12.94 -11.80
CA LYS A 363 32.35 12.32 -12.84
C LYS A 363 33.72 11.89 -12.29
N GLN A 364 34.37 12.73 -11.50
CA GLN A 364 35.64 12.38 -10.84
C GLN A 364 35.49 11.18 -9.90
N LEU A 365 34.37 11.09 -9.16
CA LEU A 365 34.07 9.96 -8.27
C LEU A 365 33.81 8.65 -9.04
N GLN A 366 33.03 8.72 -10.13
CA GLN A 366 32.81 7.61 -11.06
C GLN A 366 34.14 7.07 -11.59
N GLU A 367 35.00 7.94 -12.10
CA GLU A 367 36.33 7.59 -12.64
C GLU A 367 37.24 7.00 -11.54
N ALA A 368 37.28 7.61 -10.35
CA ALA A 368 38.11 7.15 -9.23
C ALA A 368 37.75 5.74 -8.71
N MET A 369 36.49 5.33 -8.83
CA MET A 369 36.02 3.98 -8.51
C MET A 369 36.13 2.98 -9.67
N GLY A 370 36.41 3.45 -10.90
CA GLY A 370 36.34 2.61 -12.10
C GLY A 370 34.92 2.16 -12.47
N ALA A 371 33.91 2.94 -12.09
CA ALA A 371 32.53 2.70 -12.48
C ALA A 371 32.30 3.05 -13.96
N LEU A 372 31.48 2.27 -14.66
CA LEU A 372 31.22 2.50 -16.09
C LEU A 372 30.41 3.80 -16.32
N PRO A 373 30.70 4.56 -17.38
CA PRO A 373 29.97 5.79 -17.70
C PRO A 373 28.59 5.47 -18.26
N THR A 374 27.54 5.81 -17.50
CA THR A 374 26.14 5.77 -17.93
C THR A 374 25.51 7.16 -17.82
N ALA A 375 24.24 7.28 -18.21
CA ALA A 375 23.49 8.53 -18.06
C ALA A 375 23.33 8.98 -16.59
N THR A 376 23.42 8.05 -15.61
CA THR A 376 23.19 8.33 -14.19
C THR A 376 24.41 8.10 -13.28
N SER A 377 25.39 7.26 -13.66
CA SER A 377 26.38 6.75 -12.70
C SER A 377 27.30 7.81 -12.08
N ALA A 378 27.50 8.97 -12.72
CA ALA A 378 28.19 10.11 -12.12
C ALA A 378 27.33 10.80 -11.03
N GLN A 379 26.02 10.92 -11.24
CA GLN A 379 25.07 11.46 -10.26
C GLN A 379 24.88 10.48 -9.09
N GLU A 380 24.81 9.18 -9.37
CA GLU A 380 24.72 8.12 -8.34
C GLU A 380 25.98 8.09 -7.44
N ALA A 381 27.17 8.33 -8.02
CA ALA A 381 28.42 8.46 -7.28
C ALA A 381 28.46 9.73 -6.40
N LEU A 382 27.95 10.85 -6.91
CA LEU A 382 27.82 12.09 -6.13
C LEU A 382 26.85 11.94 -4.95
N LEU A 383 25.67 11.34 -5.18
CA LEU A 383 24.68 11.12 -4.13
C LEU A 383 25.23 10.23 -3.00
N ALA A 384 25.94 9.16 -3.35
CA ALA A 384 26.65 8.33 -2.38
C ALA A 384 27.72 9.11 -1.58
N ALA A 385 28.44 10.03 -2.23
CA ALA A 385 29.42 10.89 -1.56
C ALA A 385 28.79 11.90 -0.59
N LEU A 386 27.64 12.45 -0.92
CA LEU A 386 26.87 13.33 -0.02
C LEU A 386 26.39 12.57 1.22
N VAL A 387 25.88 11.35 1.05
CA VAL A 387 25.51 10.48 2.18
C VAL A 387 26.74 10.17 3.06
N LEU A 388 27.87 9.75 2.47
CA LEU A 388 29.09 9.42 3.23
C LEU A 388 29.72 10.61 3.97
N GLU A 389 29.51 11.85 3.51
CA GLU A 389 29.92 13.06 4.24
C GLU A 389 29.05 13.28 5.50
N ALA A 390 27.74 13.01 5.43
CA ALA A 390 26.83 13.15 6.57
C ALA A 390 26.90 11.97 7.54
N ASP A 391 27.03 10.76 7.00
CA ASP A 391 27.09 9.49 7.70
C ASP A 391 28.22 8.59 7.15
N PRO A 392 29.45 8.71 7.71
CA PRO A 392 30.60 7.90 7.28
C PRO A 392 30.45 6.40 7.51
N ALA A 393 29.43 5.94 8.25
CA ALA A 393 29.15 4.51 8.42
C ALA A 393 28.49 3.87 7.19
N GLY A 394 28.14 4.66 6.16
CA GLY A 394 27.85 4.12 4.83
C GLY A 394 26.61 3.23 4.73
N ARG A 395 25.66 3.38 5.66
CA ARG A 395 24.36 2.68 5.73
C ARG A 395 24.43 1.24 6.27
N LEU A 396 24.99 1.04 7.47
CA LEU A 396 24.99 -0.26 8.18
C LEU A 396 23.73 -0.55 9.02
N GLU A 397 22.90 0.45 9.32
CA GLU A 397 21.69 0.28 10.15
C GLU A 397 20.56 1.18 9.63
N ARG A 398 19.42 0.62 9.17
CA ARG A 398 18.27 1.40 8.65
C ARG A 398 17.84 2.55 9.55
N ASN A 399 17.87 2.30 10.86
CA ASN A 399 17.24 3.14 11.86
C ASN A 399 18.22 4.15 12.46
N ASN A 400 19.52 3.99 12.27
CA ASN A 400 20.54 4.84 12.87
C ASN A 400 21.16 5.75 11.80
N LEU A 401 20.62 6.95 11.68
CA LEU A 401 20.99 7.90 10.63
C LEU A 401 21.95 8.94 11.19
N ALA A 402 23.21 8.92 10.77
CA ALA A 402 24.27 9.79 11.29
C ALA A 402 24.32 9.80 12.84
N GLY A 403 24.18 8.62 13.47
CA GLY A 403 24.17 8.48 14.93
C GLY A 403 22.87 8.88 15.63
N TYR A 404 21.75 9.01 14.90
CA TYR A 404 20.42 9.22 15.47
C TYR A 404 19.57 7.96 15.25
N ASN A 405 19.25 7.21 16.32
CA ASN A 405 18.40 6.03 16.22
C ASN A 405 16.91 6.43 16.21
N LEU A 406 16.21 6.17 15.11
CA LEU A 406 14.77 6.36 14.94
C LEU A 406 13.95 5.51 15.95
N HIS A 407 14.43 4.32 16.32
CA HIS A 407 13.80 3.44 17.31
C HIS A 407 14.00 3.87 18.78
N GLN A 408 14.79 4.91 19.06
CA GLN A 408 15.10 5.30 20.44
C GLN A 408 13.82 5.46 21.28
N PRO A 409 13.78 4.99 22.54
CA PRO A 409 12.55 4.96 23.34
C PRO A 409 11.81 6.31 23.41
N ASP A 410 12.57 7.41 23.43
CA ASP A 410 12.06 8.79 23.42
C ASP A 410 11.26 9.17 22.17
N ASN A 411 11.35 8.44 21.06
CA ASN A 411 10.54 8.68 19.86
C ASN A 411 9.17 8.00 19.94
N LYS A 412 8.99 6.99 20.80
CA LYS A 412 7.70 6.32 21.00
C LYS A 412 6.63 7.34 21.39
N GLY A 413 5.47 7.26 20.76
CA GLY A 413 4.32 8.11 21.08
C GLY A 413 4.40 9.54 20.54
N ARG A 414 5.48 9.90 19.83
CA ARG A 414 5.60 11.21 19.18
C ARG A 414 5.02 11.19 17.76
N PRO A 415 4.45 12.31 17.27
CA PRO A 415 4.10 12.45 15.87
C PRO A 415 5.33 12.36 14.96
N PRO A 416 5.24 11.75 13.76
CA PRO A 416 6.37 11.63 12.83
C PRO A 416 7.04 12.96 12.48
N ALA A 417 6.25 14.03 12.32
CA ALA A 417 6.75 15.38 12.04
C ALA A 417 7.58 15.98 13.20
N GLU A 418 7.38 15.52 14.44
CA GLU A 418 8.22 15.92 15.57
C GLU A 418 9.56 15.17 15.55
N ILE A 419 9.54 13.87 15.23
CA ILE A 419 10.76 13.05 15.08
C ILE A 419 11.66 13.63 13.98
N VAL A 420 11.10 14.06 12.84
CA VAL A 420 11.85 14.76 11.79
C VAL A 420 12.50 16.04 12.34
N LYS A 421 11.79 16.89 13.09
CA LYS A 421 12.38 18.09 13.72
C LYS A 421 13.49 17.77 14.73
N ARG A 422 13.37 16.68 15.49
CA ARG A 422 14.42 16.21 16.41
C ARG A 422 15.66 15.73 15.65
N PHE A 423 15.47 15.02 14.53
CA PHE A 423 16.55 14.57 13.65
C PHE A 423 17.25 15.74 12.94
N GLU A 424 16.49 16.71 12.40
CA GLU A 424 17.02 17.97 11.88
C GLU A 424 17.86 18.70 12.92
N ALA A 425 17.39 18.78 14.18
CA ALA A 425 18.13 19.42 15.27
C ALA A 425 19.45 18.71 15.60
N HIS A 426 19.47 17.37 15.60
CA HIS A 426 20.68 16.56 15.77
C HIS A 426 21.72 16.85 14.68
N LEU A 427 21.29 16.90 13.42
CA LEU A 427 22.16 17.12 12.26
C LEU A 427 22.84 18.49 12.22
N LYS A 428 22.29 19.53 12.88
CA LYS A 428 22.89 20.89 12.91
C LYS A 428 24.35 20.90 13.39
N SER A 429 24.70 19.98 14.28
CA SER A 429 26.06 19.83 14.82
C SER A 429 27.06 19.17 13.86
N ARG A 430 26.57 18.44 12.86
CA ARG A 430 27.37 17.65 11.90
C ARG A 430 27.53 18.37 10.56
N VAL A 431 26.43 18.89 10.02
CA VAL A 431 26.40 19.47 8.65
C VAL A 431 26.16 20.98 8.64
N GLY A 432 25.99 21.61 9.81
CA GLY A 432 25.63 23.02 9.95
C GLY A 432 24.12 23.26 9.95
N PRO A 433 23.66 24.38 10.54
CA PRO A 433 22.23 24.64 10.73
C PRO A 433 21.47 24.86 9.41
N GLU A 434 22.13 25.43 8.39
CA GLU A 434 21.51 25.75 7.10
C GLU A 434 21.31 24.51 6.21
N MET A 435 22.16 23.48 6.35
CA MET A 435 22.07 22.25 5.56
C MET A 435 21.30 21.12 6.24
N ALA A 436 21.02 21.23 7.54
CA ALA A 436 20.43 20.15 8.34
C ALA A 436 19.12 19.58 7.76
N LYS A 437 18.24 20.42 7.19
CA LYS A 437 16.98 19.98 6.55
C LYS A 437 17.18 19.20 5.26
N ALA A 438 18.09 19.65 4.38
CA ALA A 438 18.39 18.94 3.14
C ALA A 438 19.07 17.59 3.41
N VAL A 439 19.96 17.54 4.40
CA VAL A 439 20.59 16.29 4.81
C VAL A 439 19.60 15.36 5.51
N ALA A 440 18.70 15.89 6.35
CA ALA A 440 17.61 15.12 6.93
C ALA A 440 16.72 14.49 5.85
N TYR A 441 16.32 15.29 4.85
CA TYR A 441 15.53 14.82 3.71
C TYR A 441 16.27 13.71 2.95
N GLN A 442 17.54 13.90 2.60
CA GLN A 442 18.34 12.90 1.89
C GLN A 442 18.45 11.57 2.67
N LEU A 443 18.79 11.62 3.96
CA LEU A 443 18.95 10.41 4.77
C LEU A 443 17.61 9.70 5.01
N LEU A 444 16.52 10.45 5.22
CA LEU A 444 15.18 9.87 5.34
C LEU A 444 14.68 9.27 4.02
N ALA A 445 14.89 9.93 2.87
CA ALA A 445 14.51 9.40 1.55
C ALA A 445 15.19 8.05 1.26
N MET A 446 16.44 7.91 1.69
CA MET A 446 17.24 6.70 1.50
C MET A 446 16.84 5.56 2.46
N ALA A 447 16.45 5.86 3.70
CA ALA A 447 16.34 4.85 4.76
C ALA A 447 14.94 4.69 5.36
N ALA A 448 14.24 5.79 5.59
CA ALA A 448 12.91 5.81 6.23
C ALA A 448 11.95 6.81 5.52
N PRO A 449 11.64 6.58 4.23
CA PRO A 449 10.83 7.51 3.43
C PRO A 449 9.38 7.65 3.91
N GLU A 450 8.92 6.80 4.82
CA GLU A 450 7.64 6.96 5.55
C GLU A 450 7.55 8.29 6.32
N PHE A 451 8.68 8.86 6.75
CA PHE A 451 8.73 10.19 7.37
C PHE A 451 8.63 11.36 6.36
N LEU A 452 8.73 11.08 5.06
CA LEU A 452 8.63 12.07 3.97
C LEU A 452 7.30 11.99 3.19
N VAL A 453 6.38 11.14 3.64
CA VAL A 453 5.00 11.09 3.14
C VAL A 453 4.21 12.28 3.69
N LYS A 454 3.45 12.94 2.82
CA LYS A 454 2.62 14.10 3.12
C LYS A 454 1.27 13.69 3.69
N ASP A 455 0.59 14.64 4.33
CA ASP A 455 -0.78 14.50 4.80
C ASP A 455 -1.00 13.30 5.74
N LEU A 456 0.00 13.02 6.59
CA LEU A 456 -0.10 11.99 7.63
C LEU A 456 -1.25 12.34 8.60
N PRO A 457 -2.09 11.36 8.98
CA PRO A 457 -3.15 11.57 9.97
C PRO A 457 -2.61 12.13 11.29
N GLN A 458 -3.19 13.23 11.77
CA GLN A 458 -2.82 13.89 13.03
C GLN A 458 -2.72 12.96 14.26
N PRO A 459 -3.62 11.97 14.49
CA PRO A 459 -3.48 11.05 15.63
C PRO A 459 -2.42 9.95 15.45
N MET A 460 -1.76 9.85 14.29
CA MET A 460 -0.75 8.82 14.04
C MET A 460 0.54 9.15 14.79
N VAL A 461 0.91 8.28 15.73
CA VAL A 461 2.17 8.37 16.49
C VAL A 461 3.08 7.17 16.24
N TYR A 462 4.38 7.39 16.40
CA TYR A 462 5.40 6.35 16.24
C TYR A 462 5.24 5.22 17.27
N GLY A 463 5.29 3.97 16.80
CA GLY A 463 5.03 2.78 17.62
C GLY A 463 3.55 2.34 17.70
N SER A 464 2.61 3.08 17.10
CA SER A 464 1.20 2.66 16.97
C SER A 464 1.01 1.53 15.95
N LEU A 465 -0.12 0.81 16.03
CA LEU A 465 -0.52 -0.17 15.00
C LEU A 465 -0.74 0.48 13.63
N GLN A 466 -1.21 1.73 13.62
CA GLN A 466 -1.39 2.52 12.40
C GLN A 466 -0.04 2.81 11.75
N TRP A 467 0.94 3.29 12.53
CA TRP A 467 2.30 3.51 12.06
C TRP A 467 2.93 2.22 11.50
N ALA A 468 2.79 1.10 12.20
CA ALA A 468 3.27 -0.21 11.73
C ALA A 468 2.63 -0.60 10.38
N SER A 469 1.29 -0.55 10.27
CA SER A 469 0.59 -0.88 9.02
C SER A 469 0.96 0.07 7.86
N PHE A 470 1.31 1.31 8.17
CA PHE A 470 1.74 2.32 7.21
C PHE A 470 3.21 2.15 6.77
N SER A 471 4.15 1.94 7.71
CA SER A 471 5.55 1.58 7.41
C SER A 471 5.64 0.32 6.56
N ALA A 472 4.79 -0.70 6.80
CA ALA A 472 4.70 -1.89 5.95
C ALA A 472 4.28 -1.57 4.51
N ALA A 473 3.32 -0.63 4.34
CA ALA A 473 2.83 -0.19 3.03
C ALA A 473 3.91 0.59 2.26
N VAL A 474 4.64 1.47 2.93
CA VAL A 474 5.79 2.21 2.37
C VAL A 474 6.90 1.23 2.02
N SER A 475 7.30 0.34 2.93
CA SER A 475 8.35 -0.66 2.69
C SER A 475 8.05 -1.56 1.49
N ARG A 476 6.81 -2.06 1.36
CA ARG A 476 6.36 -2.80 0.18
C ARG A 476 6.45 -1.96 -1.10
N ARG A 477 6.10 -0.67 -1.03
CA ARG A 477 6.16 0.26 -2.17
C ARG A 477 7.60 0.54 -2.60
N GLU A 478 8.52 0.75 -1.66
CA GLU A 478 9.95 0.98 -1.89
C GLU A 478 10.71 -0.25 -2.41
N LEU A 479 10.39 -1.45 -1.92
CA LEU A 479 10.91 -2.71 -2.47
C LEU A 479 10.48 -2.93 -3.93
N ASN A 480 9.24 -2.55 -4.26
CA ASN A 480 8.73 -2.62 -5.64
C ASN A 480 9.29 -1.48 -6.52
N THR A 481 9.36 -0.24 -6.02
CA THR A 481 9.82 0.95 -6.75
C THR A 481 10.44 1.94 -5.77
N THR A 482 11.75 1.85 -5.64
CA THR A 482 12.58 2.68 -4.75
C THR A 482 12.50 4.15 -5.13
N GLY A 483 12.39 5.03 -4.13
CA GLY A 483 12.17 6.47 -4.31
C GLY A 483 10.74 6.86 -4.72
N SER A 484 9.74 5.97 -4.58
CA SER A 484 8.37 6.25 -5.04
C SER A 484 7.38 6.65 -3.93
N SER A 485 7.77 6.64 -2.66
CA SER A 485 6.91 7.01 -1.53
C SER A 485 7.13 8.45 -1.04
N ALA A 486 8.36 8.96 -1.10
CA ALA A 486 8.67 10.32 -0.67
C ALA A 486 7.81 11.35 -1.45
N GLY A 487 7.27 12.34 -0.75
CA GLY A 487 6.47 13.40 -1.35
C GLY A 487 5.06 13.01 -1.83
N GLN A 488 4.66 11.73 -1.74
CA GLN A 488 3.27 11.27 -1.94
C GLN A 488 2.40 11.58 -0.73
N SER A 489 1.07 11.61 -0.87
CA SER A 489 0.16 11.69 0.29
C SER A 489 -0.07 10.31 0.92
N TYR A 490 -0.38 10.29 2.22
CA TYR A 490 -0.77 9.08 2.94
C TYR A 490 -1.93 8.34 2.24
N GLU A 491 -2.90 9.06 1.70
CA GLU A 491 -4.01 8.49 0.92
C GLU A 491 -3.48 7.69 -0.28
N GLN A 492 -2.57 8.26 -1.08
CA GLN A 492 -2.00 7.60 -2.26
C GLN A 492 -1.20 6.32 -1.89
N ILE A 493 -0.48 6.34 -0.75
CA ILE A 493 0.20 5.16 -0.23
C ILE A 493 -0.81 4.05 0.11
N MET A 494 -1.86 4.38 0.87
CA MET A 494 -2.84 3.39 1.34
C MET A 494 -3.77 2.89 0.24
N GLN A 495 -4.15 3.75 -0.73
CA GLN A 495 -4.88 3.35 -1.93
C GLN A 495 -4.08 2.32 -2.75
N ARG A 496 -2.77 2.54 -2.94
CA ARG A 496 -1.90 1.57 -3.62
C ARG A 496 -1.76 0.28 -2.82
N ASN A 497 -1.62 0.36 -1.50
CA ASN A 497 -1.47 -0.82 -0.64
C ASN A 497 -2.73 -1.70 -0.62
N ALA A 498 -3.92 -1.12 -0.82
CA ALA A 498 -5.18 -1.86 -0.92
C ALA A 498 -5.26 -2.79 -2.16
N LEU A 499 -4.31 -2.70 -3.10
CA LEU A 499 -4.11 -3.67 -4.17
C LEU A 499 -3.29 -4.85 -3.62
N ALA A 500 -3.85 -6.05 -3.57
CA ALA A 500 -3.12 -7.24 -3.15
C ALA A 500 -2.09 -7.65 -4.23
N PRO A 501 -0.95 -8.25 -3.85
CA PRO A 501 0.04 -8.77 -4.80
C PRO A 501 -0.56 -9.68 -5.86
N VAL A 502 -0.10 -9.57 -7.11
CA VAL A 502 -0.51 -10.44 -8.23
C VAL A 502 0.65 -11.21 -8.85
N THR A 503 1.89 -10.95 -8.43
CA THR A 503 3.08 -11.73 -8.79
C THR A 503 3.70 -12.38 -7.54
N GLU A 504 4.51 -13.44 -7.69
CA GLU A 504 5.25 -14.03 -6.56
C GLU A 504 6.20 -13.01 -5.90
N VAL A 505 6.83 -12.13 -6.67
CA VAL A 505 7.80 -11.15 -6.12
C VAL A 505 7.12 -9.99 -5.39
N GLU A 506 5.99 -9.48 -5.86
CA GLU A 506 5.19 -8.53 -5.06
C GLU A 506 4.69 -9.15 -3.75
N LEU A 507 4.41 -10.47 -3.75
CA LEU A 507 4.00 -11.19 -2.54
C LEU A 507 5.17 -11.29 -1.56
N HIS A 508 6.37 -11.63 -2.04
CA HIS A 508 7.58 -11.63 -1.22
C HIS A 508 7.90 -10.23 -0.68
N ALA A 509 7.85 -9.18 -1.51
CA ALA A 509 8.05 -7.80 -1.08
C ALA A 509 7.02 -7.36 -0.03
N SER A 510 5.75 -7.77 -0.19
CA SER A 510 4.70 -7.55 0.81
C SER A 510 4.98 -8.28 2.13
N GLN A 511 5.51 -9.51 2.08
CA GLN A 511 5.89 -10.28 3.28
C GLN A 511 7.08 -9.63 3.99
N ILE A 512 8.15 -9.27 3.28
CA ILE A 512 9.35 -8.63 3.83
C ILE A 512 8.99 -7.33 4.54
N GLY A 513 8.30 -6.40 3.84
CA GLY A 513 7.90 -5.12 4.43
C GLY A 513 6.95 -5.28 5.64
N SER A 514 6.15 -6.35 5.65
CA SER A 514 5.30 -6.66 6.80
C SER A 514 6.09 -7.19 8.00
N ILE A 515 7.06 -8.09 7.78
CA ILE A 515 7.89 -8.63 8.85
C ILE A 515 8.80 -7.54 9.44
N GLN A 516 9.39 -6.67 8.61
CA GLN A 516 10.14 -5.48 9.05
C GLN A 516 9.29 -4.64 10.00
N SER A 517 8.10 -4.23 9.58
CA SER A 517 7.14 -3.47 10.40
C SER A 517 6.77 -4.16 11.74
N VAL A 518 6.58 -5.48 11.74
CA VAL A 518 6.30 -6.23 12.99
C VAL A 518 7.49 -6.20 13.95
N VAL A 519 8.71 -6.30 13.43
CA VAL A 519 9.94 -6.21 14.24
C VAL A 519 10.13 -4.80 14.79
N GLU A 520 10.04 -3.77 13.94
CA GLU A 520 10.15 -2.36 14.34
C GLU A 520 9.11 -1.97 15.40
N TRP A 521 7.85 -2.38 15.21
CA TRP A 521 6.80 -2.22 16.22
C TRP A 521 7.09 -2.99 17.52
N GLY A 522 7.63 -4.20 17.40
CA GLY A 522 8.00 -5.06 18.54
C GLY A 522 9.12 -4.46 19.39
N ILE A 523 10.14 -3.88 18.76
CA ILE A 523 11.23 -3.13 19.42
C ILE A 523 10.65 -1.88 20.08
N THR A 524 9.93 -1.06 19.32
CA THR A 524 9.35 0.22 19.80
C THR A 524 8.37 0.02 20.96
N ASN A 525 7.75 -1.16 21.08
CA ASN A 525 6.86 -1.50 22.19
C ASN A 525 7.50 -2.38 23.28
N GLY A 526 8.79 -2.68 23.20
CA GLY A 526 9.51 -3.48 24.21
C GLY A 526 9.08 -4.95 24.28
N VAL A 527 8.49 -5.48 23.20
CA VAL A 527 8.09 -6.89 23.08
C VAL A 527 9.29 -7.77 22.71
N ILE A 528 10.26 -7.20 21.98
CA ILE A 528 11.54 -7.79 21.64
C ILE A 528 12.65 -6.75 21.83
N GLU A 529 13.87 -7.21 22.08
CA GLU A 529 15.05 -6.35 22.18
C GLU A 529 15.59 -6.01 20.79
N GLU A 530 16.22 -4.84 20.64
CA GLU A 530 16.90 -4.45 19.40
C GLU A 530 18.21 -5.24 19.24
N SER A 531 18.38 -5.87 18.08
CA SER A 531 19.57 -6.67 17.76
C SER A 531 20.66 -5.79 17.16
N ARG A 532 21.85 -5.78 17.78
CA ARG A 532 23.04 -5.03 17.28
C ARG A 532 23.55 -5.51 15.93
N GLU A 533 23.17 -6.71 15.50
CA GLU A 533 23.56 -7.30 14.22
C GLU A 533 22.41 -7.23 13.19
N GLY A 534 21.30 -6.54 13.51
CA GLY A 534 20.09 -6.51 12.67
C GLY A 534 19.38 -7.87 12.53
N HIS A 535 19.86 -8.89 13.26
CA HIS A 535 19.46 -10.29 13.16
C HIS A 535 18.40 -10.66 14.19
N TYR A 536 17.25 -11.17 13.72
CA TYR A 536 16.13 -11.57 14.59
C TYR A 536 15.79 -13.05 14.43
N SER A 537 15.54 -13.73 15.55
CA SER A 537 15.11 -15.13 15.56
C SER A 537 13.62 -15.25 15.20
N PRO A 538 13.18 -16.37 14.59
CA PRO A 538 11.76 -16.61 14.29
C PRO A 538 10.86 -16.51 15.53
N GLU A 539 11.34 -16.90 16.71
CA GLU A 539 10.61 -16.83 17.98
C GLU A 539 10.43 -15.39 18.47
N ALA A 540 11.40 -14.51 18.22
CA ALA A 540 11.29 -13.08 18.50
C ALA A 540 10.20 -12.44 17.61
N ILE A 541 10.26 -12.71 16.30
CA ILE A 541 9.27 -12.21 15.34
C ILE A 541 7.87 -12.78 15.66
N GLN A 542 7.79 -14.04 16.06
CA GLN A 542 6.56 -14.66 16.54
C GLN A 542 5.96 -13.96 17.76
N ARG A 543 6.81 -13.59 18.73
CA ARG A 543 6.40 -12.87 19.94
C ARG A 543 5.86 -11.49 19.60
N ALA A 544 6.56 -10.75 18.74
CA ALA A 544 6.11 -9.45 18.23
C ALA A 544 4.78 -9.57 17.47
N SER A 545 4.66 -10.52 16.54
CA SER A 545 3.43 -10.77 15.78
C SER A 545 2.25 -11.13 16.68
N ASN A 546 2.45 -11.99 17.69
CA ASN A 546 1.39 -12.39 18.62
C ASN A 546 0.93 -11.21 19.51
N ALA A 547 1.87 -10.38 19.98
CA ALA A 547 1.55 -9.20 20.78
C ALA A 547 0.79 -8.15 19.95
N MET A 548 1.22 -7.91 18.71
CA MET A 548 0.55 -7.00 17.77
C MET A 548 -0.86 -7.49 17.43
N GLN A 549 -1.02 -8.79 17.13
CA GLN A 549 -2.33 -9.40 16.88
C GLN A 549 -3.24 -9.26 18.10
N LYS A 550 -2.75 -9.58 19.31
CA LYS A 550 -3.53 -9.45 20.55
C LYS A 550 -4.00 -8.00 20.79
N GLN A 551 -3.14 -7.01 20.57
CA GLN A 551 -3.52 -5.59 20.71
C GLN A 551 -4.64 -5.21 19.73
N ALA A 552 -4.55 -5.65 18.48
CA ALA A 552 -5.54 -5.35 17.45
C ALA A 552 -6.86 -6.12 17.62
N GLU A 553 -6.82 -7.37 18.08
CA GLU A 553 -8.02 -8.16 18.42
C GLU A 553 -8.74 -7.57 19.64
N GLY A 554 -7.98 -7.08 20.64
CA GLY A 554 -8.49 -6.26 21.74
C GLY A 554 -9.25 -5.06 21.19
N LEU A 555 -8.58 -4.15 20.48
CA LEU A 555 -9.20 -2.95 19.90
C LEU A 555 -10.42 -3.25 19.03
N MET A 556 -10.39 -4.28 18.19
CA MET A 556 -11.57 -4.69 17.42
C MET A 556 -12.75 -5.07 18.31
N SER A 557 -12.49 -5.82 19.39
CA SER A 557 -13.51 -6.24 20.36
C SER A 557 -14.05 -5.05 21.14
N SER A 558 -13.17 -4.13 21.58
CA SER A 558 -13.54 -2.89 22.25
C SER A 558 -14.37 -2.00 21.32
N THR A 559 -14.02 -1.89 20.02
CA THR A 559 -14.81 -1.16 19.01
C THR A 559 -16.23 -1.73 18.90
N GLN A 560 -16.36 -3.06 18.81
CA GLN A 560 -17.66 -3.73 18.70
C GLN A 560 -18.51 -3.50 19.94
N ALA A 561 -17.92 -3.61 21.13
CA ALA A 561 -18.58 -3.31 22.39
C ALA A 561 -19.06 -1.85 22.48
N LEU A 562 -18.21 -0.88 22.11
CA LEU A 562 -18.54 0.55 22.14
C LEU A 562 -19.55 0.95 21.05
N SER A 563 -19.63 0.18 19.95
CA SER A 563 -20.65 0.34 18.91
C SER A 563 -22.03 -0.24 19.29
N ALA A 564 -22.12 -1.02 20.37
CA ALA A 564 -23.34 -1.70 20.74
C ALA A 564 -24.40 -0.71 21.23
N SER A 565 -25.63 -0.86 20.71
CA SER A 565 -26.77 -0.09 21.18
C SER A 565 -27.14 -0.49 22.62
N ILE A 566 -27.44 0.52 23.45
CA ILE A 566 -27.92 0.31 24.82
C ILE A 566 -29.21 -0.53 24.81
N PRO A 567 -29.27 -1.67 25.54
CA PRO A 567 -30.46 -2.50 25.56
C PRO A 567 -31.57 -1.78 26.34
N THR A 568 -32.76 -1.63 25.75
CA THR A 568 -33.93 -1.07 26.44
C THR A 568 -34.94 -2.17 26.79
N ARG A 569 -35.71 -2.01 27.87
CA ARG A 569 -36.77 -2.98 28.26
C ARG A 569 -37.77 -3.17 27.12
N ARG A 570 -38.05 -2.11 26.36
CA ARG A 570 -38.98 -2.10 25.21
C ARG A 570 -38.47 -2.93 24.03
N ASP A 571 -37.22 -2.75 23.64
CA ASP A 571 -36.66 -3.44 22.47
C ASP A 571 -36.52 -4.95 22.75
N LEU A 572 -36.18 -5.30 24.00
CA LEU A 572 -36.15 -6.70 24.46
C LEU A 572 -37.56 -7.31 24.56
N ALA A 573 -38.55 -6.55 25.02
CA ALA A 573 -39.94 -6.98 25.02
C ALA A 573 -40.45 -7.26 23.60
N MET A 574 -40.16 -6.34 22.67
CA MET A 574 -40.47 -6.48 21.26
C MET A 574 -39.80 -7.72 20.64
N ALA A 575 -38.50 -7.92 20.87
CA ALA A 575 -37.76 -9.06 20.36
C ALA A 575 -38.31 -10.41 20.89
N GLU A 576 -38.67 -10.50 22.17
CA GLU A 576 -39.29 -11.69 22.76
C GLU A 576 -40.70 -11.96 22.19
N LEU A 577 -41.52 -10.92 21.99
CA LEU A 577 -42.84 -11.07 21.37
C LEU A 577 -42.71 -11.57 19.91
N LYS A 578 -41.80 -11.01 19.12
CA LYS A 578 -41.47 -11.48 17.76
C LYS A 578 -41.00 -12.94 17.76
N ARG A 579 -40.14 -13.32 18.72
CA ARG A 579 -39.63 -14.70 18.85
C ARG A 579 -40.74 -15.72 19.16
N VAL A 580 -41.77 -15.34 19.92
CA VAL A 580 -42.86 -16.24 20.35
C VAL A 580 -44.05 -16.23 19.40
N TYR A 581 -44.39 -15.07 18.83
CA TYR A 581 -45.63 -14.85 18.05
C TYR A 581 -45.41 -14.51 16.57
N GLY A 582 -44.17 -14.54 16.09
CA GLY A 582 -43.82 -14.28 14.69
C GLY A 582 -43.51 -12.82 14.39
N GLU A 583 -42.62 -12.61 13.42
CA GLU A 583 -42.24 -11.27 12.93
C GLU A 583 -43.39 -10.64 12.13
N GLU A 584 -44.21 -11.46 11.49
CA GLU A 584 -45.41 -11.07 10.72
C GLU A 584 -46.50 -10.40 11.56
N ASN A 585 -46.43 -10.51 12.88
CA ASN A 585 -47.34 -9.87 13.83
C ASN A 585 -46.71 -8.64 14.53
N ALA A 586 -45.45 -8.30 14.23
CA ALA A 586 -44.72 -7.18 14.85
C ALA A 586 -45.50 -5.87 14.84
N ASP A 587 -46.09 -5.54 13.69
CA ASP A 587 -46.90 -4.34 13.43
C ASP A 587 -48.09 -4.20 14.40
N LEU A 588 -48.56 -5.30 14.97
CA LEU A 588 -49.72 -5.36 15.87
C LEU A 588 -49.32 -5.27 17.35
N PHE A 589 -48.08 -5.61 17.71
CA PHE A 589 -47.65 -5.65 19.11
C PHE A 589 -47.57 -4.26 19.76
N GLU A 590 -47.28 -3.22 18.97
CA GLU A 590 -47.25 -1.82 19.43
C GLU A 590 -48.63 -1.12 19.37
N GLN A 591 -49.65 -1.74 18.77
CA GLN A 591 -50.96 -1.09 18.62
C GLN A 591 -51.75 -1.14 19.93
N GLU A 592 -52.32 -0.01 20.34
CA GLU A 592 -53.22 0.09 21.49
C GLU A 592 -54.59 -0.57 21.21
N ILE A 593 -54.61 -1.89 21.09
CA ILE A 593 -55.82 -2.68 20.80
C ILE A 593 -56.41 -3.37 22.04
N PHE A 594 -55.61 -3.64 23.07
CA PHE A 594 -56.06 -4.41 24.24
C PHE A 594 -56.71 -3.54 25.32
N LYS A 595 -57.70 -4.08 26.02
CA LYS A 595 -58.31 -3.49 27.23
C LYS A 595 -58.52 -4.56 28.31
N PRO A 596 -58.46 -4.24 29.61
CA PRO A 596 -58.81 -5.19 30.65
C PRO A 596 -60.32 -5.47 30.66
N SER A 597 -60.70 -6.74 30.65
CA SER A 597 -62.10 -7.19 30.69
C SER A 597 -62.68 -6.98 32.10
N GLY A 598 -63.92 -6.47 32.20
CA GLY A 598 -64.69 -6.43 33.45
C GLY A 598 -64.44 -5.26 34.42
N GLN A 599 -63.56 -4.29 34.11
CA GLN A 599 -63.37 -3.14 35.01
C GLN A 599 -64.50 -2.08 34.91
N PRO A 600 -65.00 -1.53 36.04
CA PRO A 600 -65.99 -0.44 36.04
C PRO A 600 -65.39 0.91 35.60
N THR A 601 -65.61 1.26 34.32
CA THR A 601 -65.78 2.61 33.74
C THR A 601 -64.77 3.75 34.00
N ARG A 602 -63.73 3.60 34.82
CA ARG A 602 -62.74 4.68 35.09
C ARG A 602 -61.47 4.67 34.26
N ASN A 603 -61.01 3.52 33.76
CA ASN A 603 -59.87 3.45 32.84
C ASN A 603 -60.34 3.03 31.44
N LYS A 604 -60.40 4.00 30.51
CA LYS A 604 -60.81 3.78 29.10
C LYS A 604 -59.62 3.53 28.17
N SER A 605 -58.39 3.67 28.67
CA SER A 605 -57.18 3.53 27.88
C SER A 605 -57.05 2.13 27.30
N ARG A 606 -56.49 2.06 26.11
CA ARG A 606 -56.03 0.81 25.50
C ARG A 606 -54.53 0.72 25.66
N TYR A 607 -54.03 -0.50 25.55
CA TYR A 607 -52.62 -0.80 25.76
C TYR A 607 -52.12 -1.67 24.62
N SER A 608 -50.83 -1.52 24.31
CA SER A 608 -50.13 -2.40 23.38
C SER A 608 -49.78 -3.73 24.05
N LEU A 609 -49.51 -4.78 23.26
CA LEU A 609 -49.04 -6.05 23.83
C LEU A 609 -47.65 -5.87 24.47
N VAL A 610 -46.83 -5.00 23.89
CA VAL A 610 -45.53 -4.60 24.43
C VAL A 610 -45.69 -3.98 25.82
N ASP A 611 -46.59 -3.02 26.02
CA ASP A 611 -46.82 -2.39 27.34
C ASP A 611 -47.29 -3.40 28.40
N ILE A 612 -48.24 -4.27 28.05
CA ILE A 612 -48.79 -5.29 28.96
C ILE A 612 -47.72 -6.31 29.36
N TYR A 613 -46.83 -6.67 28.43
CA TYR A 613 -45.70 -7.55 28.72
C TYR A 613 -44.65 -6.82 29.58
N MET A 614 -44.28 -5.60 29.22
CA MET A 614 -43.31 -4.77 29.96
C MET A 614 -43.75 -4.50 31.41
N SER A 615 -45.05 -4.31 31.67
CA SER A 615 -45.59 -4.11 33.03
C SER A 615 -45.67 -5.41 33.86
N GLY A 616 -45.41 -6.57 33.26
CA GLY A 616 -45.54 -7.88 33.90
C GLY A 616 -46.99 -8.37 34.07
N GLU A 617 -47.97 -7.68 33.49
CA GLU A 617 -49.41 -7.89 33.77
C GLU A 617 -50.15 -8.80 32.78
N LEU A 618 -49.45 -9.51 31.89
CA LEU A 618 -50.05 -10.45 30.94
C LEU A 618 -51.08 -11.40 31.59
N ARG A 619 -50.87 -11.78 32.86
CA ARG A 619 -51.74 -12.68 33.63
C ARG A 619 -52.57 -11.99 34.72
N SER A 620 -52.39 -10.69 34.94
CA SER A 620 -53.07 -9.95 36.02
C SER A 620 -54.54 -9.64 35.70
N TYR A 621 -54.90 -9.65 34.41
CA TYR A 621 -56.25 -9.40 33.92
C TYR A 621 -56.58 -10.33 32.76
N HIS A 622 -57.87 -10.53 32.52
CA HIS A 622 -58.34 -10.94 31.20
C HIS A 622 -58.25 -9.72 30.28
N TRP A 623 -57.78 -9.90 29.04
CA TRP A 623 -57.57 -8.80 28.10
C TRP A 623 -58.39 -9.01 26.83
N ASP A 624 -59.31 -8.09 26.54
CA ASP A 624 -60.07 -8.09 25.28
C ASP A 624 -59.26 -7.39 24.18
N SER A 625 -58.99 -8.10 23.08
CA SER A 625 -58.43 -7.51 21.85
C SER A 625 -59.50 -6.77 21.05
N LYS A 626 -59.07 -5.77 20.27
CA LYS A 626 -59.88 -5.14 19.21
C LYS A 626 -59.48 -5.56 17.79
N SER A 627 -58.50 -6.45 17.66
CA SER A 627 -57.98 -6.91 16.37
C SER A 627 -58.53 -8.29 16.03
N ASP A 628 -59.12 -8.42 14.84
CA ASP A 628 -59.53 -9.69 14.25
C ASP A 628 -58.33 -10.55 13.78
N LYS A 629 -57.10 -10.07 13.97
CA LYS A 629 -55.86 -10.79 13.65
C LYS A 629 -55.08 -11.26 14.88
N LEU A 630 -55.28 -10.63 16.04
CA LEU A 630 -54.48 -10.88 17.25
C LEU A 630 -55.39 -11.09 18.47
N TYR A 631 -55.92 -12.30 18.59
CA TYR A 631 -56.82 -12.71 19.67
C TYR A 631 -56.04 -13.04 20.94
N MET A 632 -56.46 -12.51 22.09
CA MET A 632 -55.76 -12.76 23.36
C MET A 632 -55.75 -14.25 23.77
N SER A 633 -56.81 -15.00 23.47
CA SER A 633 -56.86 -16.45 23.71
C SER A 633 -55.76 -17.22 22.99
N ALA A 634 -55.38 -16.82 21.78
CA ALA A 634 -54.28 -17.44 21.03
C ALA A 634 -52.89 -17.00 21.54
N LEU A 635 -52.81 -15.84 22.21
CA LEU A 635 -51.58 -15.35 22.84
C LEU A 635 -51.33 -16.04 24.19
N SER A 636 -52.38 -16.22 25.01
CA SER A 636 -52.28 -16.73 26.39
C SER A 636 -51.68 -18.14 26.46
N ASP A 637 -51.98 -18.99 25.48
CA ASP A 637 -51.46 -20.35 25.38
C ASP A 637 -49.93 -20.43 25.24
N GLN A 638 -49.28 -19.31 24.91
CA GLN A 638 -47.82 -19.23 24.74
C GLN A 638 -47.13 -18.30 25.73
N PHE A 639 -47.83 -17.77 26.74
CA PHE A 639 -47.22 -16.91 27.77
C PHE A 639 -46.08 -17.59 28.54
N ASP A 640 -46.10 -18.92 28.67
CA ASP A 640 -45.01 -19.69 29.32
C ASP A 640 -43.72 -19.72 28.48
N LYS A 641 -43.78 -19.33 27.19
CA LYS A 641 -42.61 -19.22 26.31
C LYS A 641 -41.94 -17.84 26.33
N LEU A 642 -42.57 -16.84 26.95
CA LEU A 642 -42.00 -15.50 27.14
C LEU A 642 -41.11 -15.48 28.38
N SER A 643 -39.94 -14.86 28.27
CA SER A 643 -39.05 -14.64 29.41
C SER A 643 -39.68 -13.70 30.46
N ASN A 644 -39.21 -13.73 31.71
CA ASN A 644 -39.48 -12.61 32.61
C ASN A 644 -38.71 -11.37 32.11
N ILE A 645 -39.44 -10.34 31.65
CA ILE A 645 -38.85 -9.20 30.95
C ILE A 645 -37.94 -8.33 31.84
N GLU A 646 -38.27 -8.18 33.13
CA GLU A 646 -37.43 -7.46 34.09
C GLU A 646 -36.09 -8.18 34.30
N THR A 647 -36.14 -9.50 34.51
CA THR A 647 -34.95 -10.36 34.67
C THR A 647 -34.10 -10.36 33.40
N LEU A 648 -34.74 -10.43 32.22
CA LEU A 648 -34.07 -10.38 30.93
C LEU A 648 -33.39 -9.02 30.71
N PHE A 649 -34.10 -7.92 30.97
CA PHE A 649 -33.55 -6.57 30.87
C PHE A 649 -32.38 -6.38 31.82
N ASN A 650 -32.54 -6.68 33.12
CA ASN A 650 -31.50 -6.48 34.12
C ASN A 650 -30.23 -7.25 33.71
N LYS A 651 -30.36 -8.53 33.34
CA LYS A 651 -29.25 -9.35 32.87
C LYS A 651 -28.55 -8.77 31.63
N GLN A 652 -29.30 -8.35 30.61
CA GLN A 652 -28.70 -7.82 29.39
C GLN A 652 -28.09 -6.43 29.59
N PHE A 653 -28.71 -5.59 30.41
CA PHE A 653 -28.19 -4.26 30.74
C PHE A 653 -26.90 -4.36 31.56
N ASP A 654 -26.85 -5.22 32.57
CA ASP A 654 -25.65 -5.40 33.40
C ASP A 654 -24.50 -6.00 32.58
N GLN A 655 -24.81 -6.95 31.67
CA GLN A 655 -23.84 -7.47 30.71
C GLN A 655 -23.34 -6.38 29.73
N TYR A 656 -24.24 -5.51 29.23
CA TYR A 656 -23.89 -4.39 28.37
C TYR A 656 -22.97 -3.39 29.07
N SER A 657 -23.34 -2.94 30.27
CA SER A 657 -22.58 -1.99 31.09
C SER A 657 -21.17 -2.49 31.38
N SER A 658 -21.05 -3.75 31.85
CA SER A 658 -19.76 -4.39 32.12
C SER A 658 -18.90 -4.54 30.85
N THR A 659 -19.51 -4.90 29.72
CA THR A 659 -18.82 -5.03 28.44
C THR A 659 -18.32 -3.67 27.91
N LEU A 660 -19.13 -2.62 28.05
CA LEU A 660 -18.77 -1.25 27.66
C LEU A 660 -17.63 -0.70 28.55
N GLY A 661 -17.72 -0.91 29.86
CA GLY A 661 -16.68 -0.54 30.82
C GLY A 661 -15.34 -1.20 30.49
N LYS A 662 -15.34 -2.53 30.31
CA LYS A 662 -14.14 -3.28 29.90
C LYS A 662 -13.54 -2.77 28.59
N ALA A 663 -14.37 -2.46 27.59
CA ALA A 663 -13.92 -1.91 26.32
C ALA A 663 -13.31 -0.50 26.47
N ALA A 664 -13.86 0.35 27.34
CA ALA A 664 -13.29 1.65 27.66
C ALA A 664 -11.92 1.53 28.36
N GLY A 665 -11.76 0.54 29.25
CA GLY A 665 -10.48 0.22 29.88
C GLY A 665 -9.43 -0.32 28.90
N GLU A 666 -9.81 -1.26 28.02
CA GLU A 666 -8.94 -1.78 26.95
C GLU A 666 -8.46 -0.67 26.01
N ASN A 667 -9.33 0.26 25.62
CA ASN A 667 -8.94 1.41 24.82
C ASN A 667 -8.02 2.36 25.60
N PHE A 668 -8.33 2.66 26.87
CA PHE A 668 -7.44 3.47 27.71
C PHE A 668 -6.03 2.84 27.82
N GLN A 669 -5.94 1.52 27.96
CA GLN A 669 -4.67 0.80 28.00
C GLN A 669 -3.90 0.95 26.67
N TYR A 670 -4.60 0.93 25.53
CA TYR A 670 -3.99 1.22 24.23
C TYR A 670 -3.47 2.66 24.16
N GLN A 671 -4.28 3.65 24.50
CA GLN A 671 -3.87 5.06 24.48
C GLN A 671 -2.69 5.35 25.41
N LEU A 672 -2.68 4.75 26.61
CA LEU A 672 -1.55 4.81 27.54
C LEU A 672 -0.26 4.25 26.90
N SER A 673 -0.36 3.19 26.08
CA SER A 673 0.78 2.64 25.34
C SER A 673 1.31 3.55 24.22
N LEU A 674 0.49 4.50 23.76
CA LEU A 674 0.80 5.51 22.74
C LEU A 674 1.34 6.83 23.31
N LEU A 675 1.36 7.02 24.62
CA LEU A 675 1.90 8.25 25.22
C LEU A 675 3.43 8.33 25.05
N PRO A 676 4.00 9.55 24.89
CA PRO A 676 5.44 9.80 25.02
C PRO A 676 5.99 9.29 26.34
N ALA A 677 7.28 8.93 26.36
CA ALA A 677 7.93 8.32 27.53
C ALA A 677 7.75 9.15 28.82
N GLU A 678 7.92 10.48 28.75
CA GLU A 678 7.77 11.38 29.90
C GLU A 678 6.36 11.37 30.54
N ASP A 679 5.31 11.19 29.73
CA ASP A 679 3.94 11.12 30.21
C ASP A 679 3.62 9.72 30.72
N ARG A 680 3.97 8.70 29.93
CA ARG A 680 3.73 7.29 30.24
C ARG A 680 4.35 6.89 31.59
N GLU A 681 5.55 7.39 31.91
CA GLU A 681 6.19 7.14 33.20
C GLU A 681 5.35 7.63 34.40
N ARG A 682 4.63 8.75 34.27
CA ARG A 682 3.77 9.29 35.33
C ARG A 682 2.61 8.36 35.67
N PHE A 683 2.06 7.66 34.69
CA PHE A 683 1.04 6.62 34.90
C PHE A 683 1.67 5.31 35.41
N GLU A 684 2.82 4.92 34.87
CA GLU A 684 3.51 3.67 35.21
C GLU A 684 4.09 3.67 36.62
N ARG A 685 4.55 4.82 37.12
CA ARG A 685 5.17 4.95 38.46
C ARG A 685 4.39 5.82 39.45
N GLY A 686 3.77 6.91 38.99
CA GLY A 686 3.12 7.89 39.87
C GLY A 686 1.81 7.39 40.50
N GLY A 687 1.29 8.15 41.46
CA GLY A 687 -0.11 8.00 41.89
C GLY A 687 -1.03 8.52 40.78
N VAL A 688 -2.17 7.88 40.55
CA VAL A 688 -3.12 8.25 39.49
C VAL A 688 -4.53 8.30 40.05
N ASP A 689 -5.16 9.47 40.00
CA ASP A 689 -6.54 9.71 40.42
C ASP A 689 -7.42 10.01 39.19
N PHE A 690 -8.51 9.26 39.06
CA PHE A 690 -9.47 9.32 37.95
C PHE A 690 -10.79 9.93 38.45
N HIS A 691 -11.24 11.01 37.84
CA HIS A 691 -12.43 11.77 38.22
C HIS A 691 -13.42 11.83 37.05
N HIS A 692 -14.68 11.44 37.27
CA HIS A 692 -15.70 11.49 36.22
C HIS A 692 -16.35 12.87 36.19
N LEU A 693 -16.15 13.62 35.11
CA LEU A 693 -16.69 14.97 34.96
C LEU A 693 -18.06 14.98 34.28
N SER A 694 -18.88 15.96 34.64
CA SER A 694 -20.19 16.21 34.04
C SER A 694 -20.56 17.69 34.10
N ALA A 695 -21.31 18.19 33.12
CA ALA A 695 -21.67 19.59 33.00
C ALA A 695 -22.41 20.11 34.25
N SER A 696 -22.03 21.31 34.71
CA SER A 696 -22.74 21.98 35.80
C SER A 696 -23.94 22.75 35.28
N ALA A 697 -25.10 22.54 35.92
CA ALA A 697 -26.30 23.36 35.68
C ALA A 697 -26.14 24.84 36.08
N LEU A 698 -25.00 25.25 36.67
CA LEU A 698 -24.71 26.62 37.09
C LEU A 698 -24.07 27.47 35.99
N THR A 699 -23.43 26.85 35.01
CA THR A 699 -22.82 27.48 33.85
C THR A 699 -23.15 26.64 32.62
N PRO A 700 -24.24 26.93 31.90
CA PRO A 700 -24.62 26.15 30.74
C PRO A 700 -23.52 26.23 29.67
N PHE A 701 -23.21 25.09 29.07
CA PHE A 701 -22.48 25.02 27.80
C PHE A 701 -23.30 25.71 26.68
N PRO A 702 -22.68 26.11 25.56
CA PRO A 702 -23.35 26.90 24.51
C PRO A 702 -24.65 26.28 23.96
N ASP A 703 -25.62 27.11 23.61
CA ASP A 703 -26.92 26.68 23.09
C ASP A 703 -26.79 25.81 21.82
N GLY A 704 -27.62 24.78 21.70
CA GLY A 704 -27.42 23.65 20.79
C GLY A 704 -26.65 22.47 21.42
N ASN A 705 -26.00 22.72 22.56
CA ASN A 705 -25.32 21.85 23.52
C ASN A 705 -24.79 20.48 23.06
N GLU A 706 -25.65 19.48 22.86
CA GLU A 706 -25.24 18.06 22.63
C GLU A 706 -24.31 17.89 21.42
N ASP A 707 -24.47 18.70 20.37
CA ASP A 707 -23.63 18.64 19.17
C ASP A 707 -22.38 19.54 19.21
N HIS A 708 -22.22 20.37 20.25
CA HIS A 708 -21.12 21.34 20.36
C HIS A 708 -19.79 20.67 20.80
N PRO A 709 -18.64 20.96 20.15
CA PRO A 709 -17.35 20.31 20.46
C PRO A 709 -16.97 20.33 21.95
N LEU A 710 -17.10 21.48 22.62
CA LEU A 710 -16.82 21.59 24.06
C LEU A 710 -17.67 20.62 24.91
N PHE A 711 -18.95 20.44 24.60
CA PHE A 711 -19.81 19.53 25.37
C PHE A 711 -19.46 18.07 25.05
N LYS A 712 -19.25 17.73 23.77
CA LYS A 712 -18.81 16.41 23.32
C LYS A 712 -17.48 15.95 23.91
N LEU A 713 -16.59 16.89 24.25
CA LEU A 713 -15.24 16.59 24.73
C LEU A 713 -15.10 16.63 26.27
N PHE A 714 -15.86 17.49 26.93
CA PHE A 714 -15.71 17.79 28.37
C PHE A 714 -17.04 17.79 29.16
N GLY A 715 -18.17 17.95 28.48
CA GLY A 715 -19.48 18.20 29.11
C GLY A 715 -20.16 16.95 29.68
N ASP A 716 -19.83 15.76 29.19
CA ASP A 716 -20.33 14.50 29.75
C ASP A 716 -19.35 13.34 29.48
N GLY A 717 -19.33 12.35 30.38
CA GLY A 717 -18.49 11.14 30.28
C GLY A 717 -16.97 11.31 30.34
N ALA A 718 -16.42 12.53 30.23
CA ALA A 718 -14.99 12.78 30.25
C ALA A 718 -14.36 12.39 31.59
N VAL A 719 -13.22 11.68 31.55
CA VAL A 719 -12.47 11.32 32.75
C VAL A 719 -11.25 12.22 32.88
N PHE A 720 -11.24 13.04 33.92
CA PHE A 720 -10.10 13.84 34.33
C PHE A 720 -9.11 12.98 35.11
N ILE A 721 -7.82 13.15 34.85
CA ILE A 721 -6.78 12.29 35.43
C ILE A 721 -5.65 13.13 35.98
N ASP A 722 -5.49 13.11 37.30
CA ASP A 722 -4.31 13.68 37.95
C ASP A 722 -3.27 12.59 38.19
N THR A 723 -2.03 12.84 37.76
CA THR A 723 -0.88 11.99 38.04
C THR A 723 0.08 12.69 38.99
N VAL A 724 0.62 11.98 39.98
CA VAL A 724 1.57 12.52 40.96
C VAL A 724 2.84 11.67 40.95
N LEU A 725 3.92 12.24 40.41
CA LEU A 725 5.26 11.65 40.42
C LEU A 725 6.25 12.65 41.01
N ASP A 726 7.07 12.22 41.99
CA ASP A 726 8.04 13.07 42.71
C ASP A 726 7.45 14.40 43.24
N GLY A 727 6.21 14.35 43.73
CA GLY A 727 5.46 15.52 44.21
C GLY A 727 4.96 16.49 43.12
N LYS A 728 5.22 16.21 41.84
CA LYS A 728 4.77 17.02 40.70
C LYS A 728 3.46 16.47 40.14
N VAL A 729 2.37 17.19 40.37
CA VAL A 729 1.07 16.92 39.74
C VAL A 729 1.17 17.21 38.24
N GLN A 730 0.62 16.32 37.41
CA GLN A 730 0.34 16.57 35.99
C GLN A 730 -1.02 16.00 35.64
N THR A 731 -1.85 16.87 35.08
CA THR A 731 -3.23 16.62 34.71
C THR A 731 -3.35 16.18 33.24
N TYR A 732 -4.31 15.29 32.96
CA TYR A 732 -4.75 14.84 31.64
C TYR A 732 -6.28 14.71 31.60
N ILE A 733 -6.82 14.57 30.38
CA ILE A 733 -8.23 14.23 30.16
C ILE A 733 -8.29 13.03 29.22
N TYR A 734 -8.96 11.96 29.65
CA TYR A 734 -9.39 10.89 28.76
C TYR A 734 -10.79 11.21 28.26
N SER A 735 -10.88 11.65 26.99
CA SER A 735 -12.16 11.91 26.34
C SER A 735 -12.69 10.62 25.72
N PRO A 736 -13.89 10.13 26.10
CA PRO A 736 -14.48 8.96 25.46
C PRO A 736 -14.73 9.22 23.97
N THR A 737 -15.21 10.41 23.62
CA THR A 737 -15.58 10.78 22.24
C THR A 737 -14.40 10.74 21.27
N LEU A 738 -13.21 11.16 21.70
CA LEU A 738 -11.97 11.04 20.90
C LEU A 738 -11.20 9.75 21.16
N GLY A 739 -11.67 8.91 22.08
CA GLY A 739 -10.98 7.72 22.55
C GLY A 739 -9.52 7.95 22.95
N LYS A 740 -9.11 9.16 23.37
CA LYS A 740 -7.72 9.63 23.50
C LYS A 740 -7.42 10.20 24.90
N ILE A 741 -6.20 9.98 25.41
CA ILE A 741 -5.63 10.72 26.55
C ILE A 741 -4.99 12.02 26.03
N ILE A 742 -5.43 13.15 26.58
CA ILE A 742 -5.13 14.50 26.08
C ILE A 742 -4.47 15.31 27.20
N ARG A 743 -3.35 15.97 26.91
CA ARG A 743 -2.74 16.95 27.81
C ARG A 743 -3.43 18.32 27.67
N PRO A 744 -3.64 19.07 28.77
CA PRO A 744 -4.07 20.47 28.72
C PRO A 744 -3.27 21.31 27.72
N GLY A 745 -3.97 22.08 26.89
CA GLY A 745 -3.38 22.93 25.84
C GLY A 745 -3.10 22.23 24.50
N GLU A 746 -3.29 20.92 24.34
CA GLU A 746 -3.26 20.27 23.02
C GLU A 746 -4.37 20.82 22.10
N PRO A 747 -4.13 21.02 20.80
CA PRO A 747 -5.17 21.46 19.86
C PRO A 747 -6.26 20.39 19.71
N LEU A 748 -7.53 20.79 19.83
CA LEU A 748 -8.68 19.89 19.76
C LEU A 748 -9.67 20.33 18.65
N PRO A 749 -10.23 19.38 17.87
CA PRO A 749 -11.15 19.72 16.77
C PRO A 749 -12.36 20.53 17.25
N GLY A 750 -12.58 21.70 16.65
CA GLY A 750 -13.71 22.58 16.99
C GLY A 750 -13.61 23.28 18.36
N VAL A 751 -12.47 23.20 19.04
CA VAL A 751 -12.18 23.89 20.30
C VAL A 751 -11.15 24.98 20.04
N PRO A 752 -11.38 26.23 20.48
CA PRO A 752 -10.36 27.28 20.44
C PRO A 752 -9.06 26.88 21.15
N GLU A 753 -7.92 27.29 20.60
CA GLU A 753 -6.61 27.07 21.23
C GLU A 753 -6.51 27.77 22.60
N GLY A 754 -5.63 27.25 23.47
CA GLY A 754 -5.38 27.82 24.80
C GLY A 754 -6.42 27.46 25.86
N TRP A 755 -7.08 26.30 25.75
CA TRP A 755 -7.96 25.80 26.81
C TRP A 755 -7.18 25.29 28.03
N SER A 756 -7.70 25.52 29.24
CA SER A 756 -7.19 24.99 30.52
C SER A 756 -8.30 24.29 31.30
N LEU A 757 -7.91 23.49 32.29
CA LEU A 757 -8.83 22.87 33.22
C LEU A 757 -8.25 22.94 34.63
N ASP A 758 -8.92 23.70 35.50
CA ASP A 758 -8.40 24.08 36.81
C ASP A 758 -9.33 23.58 37.93
N ALA A 759 -8.76 23.08 39.04
CA ALA A 759 -9.55 22.58 40.17
C ALA A 759 -10.17 23.76 40.97
N LEU A 760 -11.50 23.88 40.91
CA LEU A 760 -12.27 24.90 41.62
C LEU A 760 -12.63 24.42 43.04
N VAL A 761 -11.68 24.51 43.97
CA VAL A 761 -11.92 24.14 45.37
C VAL A 761 -12.79 25.21 46.07
N ARG A 762 -14.10 25.00 46.10
CA ARG A 762 -15.01 25.75 46.98
C ARG A 762 -15.20 25.01 48.32
N THR A 763 -14.42 25.40 49.32
CA THR A 763 -14.74 25.06 50.71
C THR A 763 -15.96 25.87 51.14
N ARG A 764 -17.04 25.21 51.55
CA ARG A 764 -18.18 25.90 52.15
C ARG A 764 -17.83 26.27 53.59
N GLU A 765 -17.65 27.54 53.89
CA GLU A 765 -17.58 27.99 55.28
C GLU A 765 -18.90 27.68 56.00
N GLY A 766 -18.82 27.07 57.18
CA GLY A 766 -19.97 26.78 58.04
C GLY A 766 -20.80 25.56 57.66
N GLY A 767 -20.42 24.38 58.16
CA GLY A 767 -21.28 23.20 58.25
C GLY A 767 -20.64 21.89 57.76
N GLU A 768 -20.76 20.83 58.55
CA GLU A 768 -20.42 19.47 58.13
C GLU A 768 -21.36 19.01 57.00
N GLY A 769 -20.95 19.20 55.74
CA GLY A 769 -21.82 18.91 54.61
C GLY A 769 -21.13 18.96 53.25
N LEU A 770 -20.63 17.79 52.81
CA LEU A 770 -20.25 17.47 51.42
C LEU A 770 -19.32 18.48 50.72
N ARG A 771 -18.00 18.28 50.87
CA ARG A 771 -16.99 18.84 49.96
C ARG A 771 -17.17 18.23 48.57
N ARG A 772 -17.89 18.92 47.68
CA ARG A 772 -17.95 18.61 46.24
C ARG A 772 -16.80 19.30 45.54
N THR A 773 -15.90 18.51 44.95
CA THR A 773 -14.89 19.04 44.03
C THR A 773 -15.58 19.48 42.75
N ARG A 774 -15.13 20.60 42.18
CA ARG A 774 -15.52 21.07 40.85
C ARG A 774 -14.28 21.42 40.07
N TYR A 775 -14.43 21.47 38.75
CA TYR A 775 -13.39 21.87 37.83
C TYR A 775 -13.90 23.00 36.93
N GLY A 776 -13.02 23.91 36.53
CA GLY A 776 -13.32 25.02 35.63
C GLY A 776 -12.60 24.82 34.31
N LEU A 777 -13.35 24.51 33.26
CA LEU A 777 -12.83 24.45 31.90
C LEU A 777 -12.79 25.87 31.33
N THR A 778 -11.62 26.44 31.15
CA THR A 778 -11.46 27.78 30.55
C THR A 778 -11.10 27.65 29.06
N VAL A 779 -11.77 28.42 28.20
CA VAL A 779 -11.62 28.41 26.74
C VAL A 779 -11.76 29.84 26.23
N GLY A 780 -10.64 30.49 25.89
CA GLY A 780 -10.61 31.95 25.72
C GLY A 780 -11.10 32.66 27.00
N ASP A 781 -11.94 33.67 26.85
CA ASP A 781 -12.46 34.47 27.97
C ASP A 781 -13.65 33.82 28.72
N LYS A 782 -13.94 32.53 28.49
CA LYS A 782 -15.10 31.82 29.06
C LYS A 782 -14.66 30.64 29.93
N THR A 783 -15.26 30.50 31.10
CA THR A 783 -15.08 29.33 31.99
C THR A 783 -16.39 28.59 32.20
N TYR A 784 -16.37 27.27 32.07
CA TYR A 784 -17.51 26.37 32.29
C TYR A 784 -17.22 25.50 33.52
N GLU A 785 -18.14 25.46 34.49
CA GLU A 785 -18.03 24.57 35.66
C GLU A 785 -18.41 23.13 35.29
N LEU A 786 -17.61 22.19 35.79
CA LEU A 786 -17.81 20.74 35.73
C LEU A 786 -17.92 20.20 37.16
N ASN A 787 -18.87 19.28 37.37
CA ASN A 787 -19.01 18.54 38.62
C ASN A 787 -18.22 17.22 38.55
N ASP A 788 -17.48 16.91 39.61
CA ASP A 788 -16.99 15.56 39.89
C ASP A 788 -18.10 14.71 40.52
N ASP A 789 -18.15 13.41 40.20
CA ASP A 789 -18.89 12.44 40.98
C ASP A 789 -17.93 11.59 41.82
N ASN A 790 -17.78 11.99 43.07
CA ASN A 790 -16.98 11.30 44.09
C ASN A 790 -17.27 9.78 44.23
N LYS A 791 -18.43 9.26 43.76
CA LYS A 791 -18.72 7.81 43.75
C LYS A 791 -18.01 7.09 42.60
N LEU A 792 -17.82 7.77 41.48
CA LEU A 792 -17.12 7.24 40.32
C LEU A 792 -15.60 7.42 40.42
N THR A 793 -15.10 8.34 41.25
CA THR A 793 -13.65 8.51 41.47
C THR A 793 -12.94 7.19 41.76
N LYS A 794 -11.77 6.96 41.15
CA LYS A 794 -10.90 5.80 41.38
C LYS A 794 -9.46 6.27 41.55
N SER A 795 -8.73 5.63 42.45
CA SER A 795 -7.34 5.97 42.76
C SER A 795 -6.45 4.74 42.62
N VAL A 796 -5.29 4.90 41.99
CA VAL A 796 -4.25 3.88 41.86
C VAL A 796 -2.97 4.42 42.45
N ALA A 797 -2.53 3.87 43.58
CA ALA A 797 -1.39 4.36 44.35
C ALA A 797 -0.08 4.36 43.55
N ALA A 798 0.86 5.24 43.92
CA ALA A 798 2.21 5.26 43.35
C ALA A 798 2.96 3.96 43.61
N LEU A 799 3.88 3.59 42.71
CA LEU A 799 4.87 2.56 42.99
C LEU A 799 5.90 3.08 44.01
N PRO A 800 6.39 2.25 44.93
CA PRO A 800 7.48 2.64 45.84
C PRO A 800 8.73 3.06 45.06
N ALA A 801 9.42 4.12 45.49
CA ALA A 801 10.65 4.58 44.85
C ALA A 801 11.79 3.53 44.84
N SER A 802 11.75 2.55 45.74
CA SER A 802 12.64 1.39 45.76
C SER A 802 12.36 0.35 44.67
N GLN A 803 11.23 0.45 43.97
CA GLN A 803 10.82 -0.51 42.94
C GLN A 803 11.34 -0.11 41.55
N ALA A 804 12.50 -0.65 41.19
CA ALA A 804 13.15 -0.38 39.91
C ALA A 804 12.29 -0.78 38.68
N VAL A 805 11.61 -1.92 38.74
CA VAL A 805 10.84 -2.49 37.61
C VAL A 805 9.33 -2.29 37.82
N VAL A 806 8.69 -1.67 36.82
CA VAL A 806 7.23 -1.49 36.77
C VAL A 806 6.55 -2.87 36.62
N PRO A 807 5.57 -3.24 37.47
CA PRO A 807 4.84 -4.50 37.31
C PRO A 807 4.12 -4.59 35.95
N PRO A 808 4.15 -5.74 35.25
CA PRO A 808 3.37 -5.94 34.02
C PRO A 808 1.86 -5.72 34.20
N THR A 809 1.35 -5.88 35.42
CA THR A 809 -0.05 -5.63 35.79
C THR A 809 -0.42 -4.15 35.93
N ARG A 810 0.56 -3.23 35.98
CA ARG A 810 0.32 -1.82 36.27
C ARG A 810 -0.65 -1.15 35.30
N SER A 811 -0.45 -1.36 34.00
CA SER A 811 -1.33 -0.82 32.96
C SER A 811 -2.73 -1.44 32.99
N ALA A 812 -2.84 -2.71 33.39
CA ALA A 812 -4.12 -3.37 33.59
C ALA A 812 -4.88 -2.77 34.78
N SER A 813 -4.23 -2.50 35.92
CA SER A 813 -4.90 -1.87 37.07
C SER A 813 -5.42 -0.46 36.79
N LEU A 814 -4.75 0.30 35.92
CA LEU A 814 -5.25 1.60 35.43
C LEU A 814 -6.45 1.43 34.47
N ALA A 815 -6.41 0.41 33.61
CA ALA A 815 -7.52 0.04 32.74
C ALA A 815 -8.75 -0.46 33.52
N ASP A 816 -8.55 -1.22 34.61
CA ASP A 816 -9.60 -1.68 35.52
C ASP A 816 -10.27 -0.50 36.23
N ALA A 817 -9.48 0.51 36.65
CA ALA A 817 -10.00 1.74 37.24
C ALA A 817 -10.90 2.49 36.26
N ILE A 818 -10.45 2.71 35.01
CA ILE A 818 -11.29 3.29 33.95
C ILE A 818 -12.53 2.43 33.67
N SER A 819 -12.38 1.09 33.63
CA SER A 819 -13.51 0.18 33.41
C SER A 819 -14.60 0.37 34.45
N ALA A 820 -14.22 0.49 35.73
CA ALA A 820 -15.14 0.75 36.83
C ALA A 820 -15.75 2.16 36.82
N VAL A 821 -15.05 3.17 36.28
CA VAL A 821 -15.62 4.52 36.06
C VAL A 821 -16.76 4.45 35.03
N TYR A 822 -16.52 3.82 33.87
CA TYR A 822 -17.50 3.76 32.79
C TYR A 822 -18.66 2.81 33.08
N ASP A 823 -18.41 1.64 33.68
CA ASP A 823 -19.47 0.73 34.13
C ASP A 823 -20.38 1.43 35.17
N GLY A 824 -19.80 2.14 36.13
CA GLY A 824 -20.56 2.93 37.09
C GLY A 824 -21.31 4.13 36.46
N ALA A 825 -20.78 4.73 35.40
CA ALA A 825 -21.46 5.80 34.66
C ALA A 825 -22.65 5.27 33.85
N VAL A 826 -22.46 4.20 33.08
CA VAL A 826 -23.52 3.52 32.29
C VAL A 826 -24.59 2.94 33.20
N GLY A 827 -24.21 2.40 34.38
CA GLY A 827 -25.16 1.92 35.39
C GLY A 827 -26.22 2.95 35.80
N LYS A 828 -25.92 4.25 35.77
CA LYS A 828 -26.90 5.33 36.03
C LYS A 828 -27.99 5.43 34.95
N LEU A 829 -27.72 4.94 33.74
CA LEU A 829 -28.69 4.90 32.64
C LEU A 829 -29.70 3.77 32.81
N LYS A 830 -29.49 2.82 33.71
CA LYS A 830 -30.35 1.62 33.86
C LYS A 830 -31.82 1.97 34.09
N GLU A 831 -32.10 2.92 34.97
CA GLU A 831 -33.47 3.43 35.22
C GLU A 831 -34.08 4.09 33.96
N SER A 832 -33.26 4.78 33.17
CA SER A 832 -33.70 5.41 31.92
C SER A 832 -33.97 4.37 30.83
N ALA A 833 -33.08 3.40 30.64
CA ALA A 833 -33.20 2.33 29.65
C ALA A 833 -34.28 1.30 30.02
N TYR A 834 -34.63 1.18 31.30
CA TYR A 834 -35.84 0.47 31.76
C TYR A 834 -37.11 1.10 31.17
N GLY A 835 -37.11 2.42 31.00
CA GLY A 835 -38.22 3.19 30.44
C GLY A 835 -39.50 3.12 31.29
N THR A 836 -40.56 3.81 30.85
CA THR A 836 -41.89 3.73 31.46
C THR A 836 -42.94 3.36 30.43
N THR A 837 -43.80 2.38 30.75
CA THR A 837 -44.98 2.03 29.95
C THR A 837 -46.04 3.13 30.04
N GLU A 838 -46.96 3.21 29.06
CA GLU A 838 -48.09 4.17 29.17
C GLU A 838 -48.96 3.90 30.41
N ARG A 839 -48.98 2.65 30.90
CA ARG A 839 -49.65 2.32 32.15
C ARG A 839 -48.92 2.85 33.38
N GLU A 840 -47.60 2.68 33.46
CA GLU A 840 -46.78 3.24 34.55
C GLU A 840 -46.85 4.78 34.60
N LYS A 841 -46.95 5.45 33.43
CA LYS A 841 -47.13 6.91 33.33
C LYS A 841 -48.48 7.42 33.86
N VAL A 842 -49.53 6.62 33.79
CA VAL A 842 -50.85 6.97 34.34
C VAL A 842 -50.83 7.03 35.87
N GLU A 843 -49.92 6.30 36.52
CA GLU A 843 -49.73 6.32 37.97
C GLU A 843 -48.61 7.30 38.42
N ALA A 844 -47.57 7.51 37.61
CA ALA A 844 -46.41 8.35 37.95
C ALA A 844 -46.34 9.68 37.16
N LYS A 845 -46.85 10.77 37.76
CA LYS A 845 -46.97 12.08 37.11
C LYS A 845 -45.70 12.96 37.18
N ARG A 846 -44.59 12.62 36.47
CA ARG A 846 -43.61 13.65 36.02
C ARG A 846 -42.66 13.23 34.88
N LYS A 847 -42.37 14.21 34.01
CA LYS A 847 -41.32 14.32 32.96
C LYS A 847 -40.27 13.19 32.91
N PHE A 848 -40.19 12.46 31.80
CA PHE A 848 -38.92 11.91 31.30
C PHE A 848 -38.88 11.73 29.77
N PHE A 849 -37.68 11.42 29.26
CA PHE A 849 -37.24 11.27 27.86
C PHE A 849 -37.17 12.52 26.98
N ASN A 850 -35.93 12.88 26.61
CA ASN A 850 -35.46 13.14 25.22
C ASN A 850 -34.05 13.75 25.10
N LYS A 851 -33.31 14.03 26.19
CA LYS A 851 -31.94 14.63 26.10
C LYS A 851 -30.80 13.93 26.85
N THR A 852 -31.05 13.10 27.85
CA THR A 852 -29.96 12.55 28.68
C THR A 852 -29.36 11.24 28.19
N LEU A 853 -30.13 10.30 27.60
CA LEU A 853 -29.61 8.95 27.30
C LEU A 853 -28.48 8.95 26.24
N LEU A 854 -28.43 9.98 25.41
CA LEU A 854 -27.57 10.04 24.23
C LEU A 854 -26.18 10.64 24.51
N SER A 855 -26.03 11.53 25.50
CA SER A 855 -24.74 12.17 25.84
C SER A 855 -23.78 11.25 26.60
N PHE A 856 -24.29 10.29 27.37
CA PHE A 856 -23.48 9.38 28.18
C PHE A 856 -22.83 8.22 27.40
N LEU A 857 -23.22 7.99 26.14
CA LEU A 857 -22.61 6.95 25.31
C LEU A 857 -21.38 7.52 24.60
N PRO A 858 -20.18 6.92 24.78
CA PRO A 858 -19.04 7.17 23.91
C PRO A 858 -19.49 7.03 22.44
N PHE A 859 -19.04 7.95 21.58
CA PHE A 859 -19.36 7.94 20.15
C PHE A 859 -20.87 8.06 19.85
N HIS A 860 -21.60 8.89 20.61
CA HIS A 860 -22.99 9.29 20.35
C HIS A 860 -23.34 9.42 18.85
N ASP A 861 -22.58 10.21 18.10
CA ASP A 861 -22.85 10.54 16.69
C ASP A 861 -22.81 9.30 15.77
N PHE A 862 -21.96 8.32 16.12
CA PHE A 862 -21.86 7.04 15.42
C PHE A 862 -23.07 6.15 15.69
N ILE A 863 -23.48 6.02 16.95
CA ILE A 863 -24.67 5.24 17.33
C ILE A 863 -25.93 5.89 16.72
N LYS A 864 -26.01 7.23 16.74
CA LYS A 864 -27.07 8.03 16.11
C LYS A 864 -27.15 7.79 14.60
N SER A 865 -26.03 7.88 13.88
CA SER A 865 -26.00 7.69 12.41
C SER A 865 -26.25 6.25 11.97
N ILE A 866 -25.86 5.23 12.76
CA ILE A 866 -26.30 3.84 12.55
C ILE A 866 -27.83 3.74 12.68
N LYS A 867 -28.39 4.31 13.76
CA LYS A 867 -29.82 4.25 14.08
C LYS A 867 -30.70 5.01 13.08
N GLU A 868 -30.22 6.14 12.57
CA GLU A 868 -30.89 6.95 11.55
C GLU A 868 -30.75 6.37 10.12
N GLY A 869 -30.04 5.25 9.95
CA GLY A 869 -29.84 4.60 8.65
C GLY A 869 -28.95 5.38 7.69
N ASN A 870 -28.28 6.43 8.17
CA ASN A 870 -27.36 7.26 7.40
C ASN A 870 -25.99 6.57 7.28
N LYS A 871 -25.95 5.59 6.36
CA LYS A 871 -24.81 4.69 6.12
C LYS A 871 -23.51 5.39 5.69
N HIS A 872 -23.58 6.65 5.26
CA HIS A 872 -22.39 7.42 4.86
C HIS A 872 -21.65 7.97 6.08
N ASP A 873 -22.37 8.55 7.03
CA ASP A 873 -21.80 9.20 8.21
C ASP A 873 -21.47 8.19 9.32
N ALA A 874 -22.27 7.13 9.45
CA ALA A 874 -22.02 6.03 10.39
C ALA A 874 -20.64 5.36 10.22
N VAL A 875 -20.15 5.27 8.98
CA VAL A 875 -18.80 4.74 8.74
C VAL A 875 -17.74 5.76 9.14
N ILE A 876 -18.00 7.05 8.93
CA ILE A 876 -17.03 8.16 9.06
C ILE A 876 -16.77 8.57 10.52
N TYR A 877 -17.73 8.44 11.44
CA TYR A 877 -17.53 8.89 12.82
C TYR A 877 -16.99 7.81 13.77
N GLY A 878 -17.62 6.63 13.87
CA GLY A 878 -17.33 5.69 14.97
C GLY A 878 -15.98 4.97 14.92
N LEU A 879 -15.42 4.83 13.73
CA LEU A 879 -14.17 4.10 13.52
C LEU A 879 -12.94 5.01 13.54
N PHE A 880 -13.12 6.24 13.06
CA PHE A 880 -12.05 7.17 12.79
C PHE A 880 -11.57 7.84 14.07
N ASP A 881 -12.49 8.18 14.98
CA ASP A 881 -12.17 8.74 16.30
C ASP A 881 -11.67 7.68 17.28
N PHE A 882 -12.11 6.41 17.17
CA PHE A 882 -11.76 5.37 18.16
C PHE A 882 -10.32 4.83 18.06
N ILE A 883 -9.75 4.71 16.86
CA ILE A 883 -8.41 4.08 16.65
C ILE A 883 -7.44 5.02 15.92
N GLY A 884 -7.85 6.24 15.54
CA GLY A 884 -7.06 7.15 14.72
C GLY A 884 -6.83 6.66 13.27
N LEU A 885 -7.45 5.55 12.87
CA LEU A 885 -7.29 4.88 11.57
C LEU A 885 -7.97 5.65 10.43
N VAL A 886 -7.46 6.84 10.13
CA VAL A 886 -7.90 7.62 8.97
C VAL A 886 -7.49 6.90 7.68
N VAL A 887 -8.47 6.60 6.83
CA VAL A 887 -8.31 6.37 5.39
C VAL A 887 -9.38 7.22 4.68
N PRO A 888 -9.04 8.40 4.14
CA PRO A 888 -9.99 9.28 3.49
C PRO A 888 -9.92 9.03 1.99
N ALA A 889 -10.79 8.20 1.41
CA ALA A 889 -10.80 7.95 -0.04
C ALA A 889 -12.14 7.38 -0.54
N PHE A 890 -13.05 8.26 -0.99
CA PHE A 890 -14.01 8.05 -2.09
C PHE A 890 -14.98 9.25 -2.21
N LYS A 891 -14.51 10.39 -2.70
CA LYS A 891 -15.37 11.43 -3.27
C LYS A 891 -15.46 11.23 -4.79
N GLY A 892 -16.45 10.47 -5.24
CA GLY A 892 -16.68 10.16 -6.67
C GLY A 892 -17.87 9.21 -6.86
N GLY A 893 -18.79 9.54 -7.77
CA GLY A 893 -20.17 9.06 -7.77
C GLY A 893 -20.43 7.54 -7.86
N TYR A 894 -21.53 7.14 -7.21
CA TYR A 894 -22.37 5.93 -7.40
C TYR A 894 -21.75 4.52 -7.29
N GLN A 895 -20.44 4.31 -7.50
CA GLN A 895 -19.81 2.98 -7.44
C GLN A 895 -19.23 2.60 -6.06
N ALA A 896 -19.11 3.56 -5.12
CA ALA A 896 -18.46 3.32 -3.82
C ALA A 896 -19.30 2.51 -2.80
N ALA A 897 -20.59 2.25 -3.08
CA ALA A 897 -21.54 1.65 -2.12
C ALA A 897 -21.21 0.20 -1.70
N LYS A 898 -20.31 -0.50 -2.40
CA LYS A 898 -19.81 -1.84 -2.02
C LYS A 898 -18.52 -1.81 -1.16
N THR A 899 -17.96 -0.63 -0.87
CA THR A 899 -16.58 -0.47 -0.38
C THR A 899 -16.43 0.32 0.94
N GLY A 900 -17.51 0.51 1.70
CA GLY A 900 -17.51 1.21 2.99
C GLY A 900 -16.79 0.51 4.17
N ALA A 901 -15.89 -0.45 3.92
CA ALA A 901 -15.19 -1.21 4.97
C ALA A 901 -13.66 -1.21 4.81
N THR A 902 -13.12 -0.34 3.95
CA THR A 902 -11.76 -0.52 3.40
C THR A 902 -10.63 -0.08 4.36
N GLY A 903 -10.87 0.92 5.23
CA GLY A 903 -9.88 1.38 6.24
C GLY A 903 -9.53 0.31 7.27
N ILE A 904 -10.52 -0.20 8.02
CA ILE A 904 -10.39 -1.42 8.86
C ILE A 904 -9.71 -2.54 8.09
N ARG A 905 -10.15 -2.80 6.85
CA ARG A 905 -9.66 -3.95 6.08
C ARG A 905 -8.17 -3.84 5.76
N ALA A 906 -7.58 -2.65 5.63
CA ALA A 906 -6.14 -2.55 5.41
C ALA A 906 -5.36 -3.15 6.60
N THR A 907 -5.51 -2.55 7.80
CA THR A 907 -4.86 -3.02 9.03
C THR A 907 -5.29 -4.43 9.42
N MET A 908 -6.58 -4.78 9.30
CA MET A 908 -7.03 -6.15 9.54
C MET A 908 -6.59 -7.15 8.47
N SER A 909 -6.30 -6.76 7.23
CA SER A 909 -5.79 -7.71 6.20
C SER A 909 -4.29 -7.92 6.35
N PHE A 910 -3.55 -6.90 6.77
CA PHE A 910 -2.17 -7.01 7.26
C PHE A 910 -2.10 -8.05 8.40
N LEU A 911 -2.90 -7.87 9.45
CA LEU A 911 -2.95 -8.78 10.61
C LEU A 911 -3.52 -10.16 10.28
N LYS A 912 -4.61 -10.25 9.49
CA LYS A 912 -5.17 -11.54 9.04
C LYS A 912 -4.26 -12.23 8.03
N GLY A 913 -3.37 -11.52 7.35
CA GLY A 913 -2.30 -12.09 6.53
C GLY A 913 -1.35 -12.93 7.37
N PHE A 914 -0.89 -12.38 8.50
CA PHE A 914 -0.12 -13.13 9.50
C PHE A 914 -0.93 -14.25 10.16
N ALA A 915 -2.16 -13.99 10.62
CA ALA A 915 -2.94 -14.99 11.35
C ALA A 915 -3.43 -16.17 10.49
N LYS A 916 -3.82 -15.91 9.23
CA LYS A 916 -4.32 -16.96 8.31
C LYS A 916 -3.22 -17.92 7.87
N ALA A 917 -1.95 -17.51 7.95
CA ALA A 917 -0.81 -18.38 7.75
C ALA A 917 -0.60 -19.40 8.89
N GLY A 918 -1.22 -19.21 10.08
CA GLY A 918 -1.08 -20.12 11.23
C GLY A 918 -2.30 -20.91 11.66
N LEU A 919 -3.51 -20.58 11.18
CA LEU A 919 -4.75 -21.23 11.63
C LEU A 919 -5.09 -22.57 10.95
N LYS A 920 -4.14 -23.20 10.23
CA LYS A 920 -4.34 -24.52 9.58
C LYS A 920 -3.20 -25.53 9.73
N GLY A 921 -2.20 -25.23 10.56
CA GLY A 921 -1.06 -26.12 10.82
C GLY A 921 -0.04 -25.39 11.68
N ALA A 922 0.78 -26.13 12.42
CA ALA A 922 1.72 -25.55 13.37
C ALA A 922 2.62 -24.46 12.72
N ASN A 923 2.82 -23.36 13.47
CA ASN A 923 3.57 -22.15 13.12
C ASN A 923 2.86 -21.21 12.11
N PRO A 924 2.52 -19.94 12.47
CA PRO A 924 2.05 -18.93 11.50
C PRO A 924 3.10 -18.46 10.50
N PHE A 925 4.37 -18.77 10.71
CA PHE A 925 5.37 -18.70 9.64
C PHE A 925 5.42 -19.98 8.80
N GLY A 926 4.61 -21.02 9.05
CA GLY A 926 4.69 -22.34 8.40
C GLY A 926 4.54 -22.36 6.87
N SER A 927 4.07 -21.26 6.28
CA SER A 927 4.02 -21.00 4.83
C SER A 927 5.24 -20.28 4.26
N ILE A 928 6.07 -19.67 5.13
CA ILE A 928 7.25 -18.84 4.80
C ILE A 928 8.52 -19.40 5.48
N TYR A 929 8.42 -20.33 6.42
CA TYR A 929 9.48 -20.88 7.27
C TYR A 929 9.15 -22.32 7.69
N ASP A 930 10.16 -23.19 7.72
CA ASP A 930 10.07 -24.55 8.22
C ASP A 930 10.81 -24.68 9.55
N ALA A 931 10.05 -24.84 10.64
CA ALA A 931 10.60 -25.01 11.97
C ALA A 931 11.41 -26.30 12.15
N GLY A 932 11.23 -27.31 11.28
CA GLY A 932 12.01 -28.54 11.30
C GLY A 932 13.39 -28.41 10.65
N THR A 933 13.64 -27.38 9.84
CA THR A 933 14.90 -27.19 9.11
C THR A 933 15.56 -25.83 9.30
N GLY A 934 14.95 -24.90 10.05
CA GLY A 934 15.45 -23.55 10.24
C GLY A 934 15.50 -22.71 8.95
N LEU A 935 14.65 -23.02 7.96
CA LEU A 935 14.78 -22.51 6.60
C LEU A 935 13.52 -21.75 6.18
N PHE A 936 13.68 -20.59 5.54
CA PHE A 936 12.56 -19.88 4.93
C PHE A 936 12.06 -20.63 3.68
N LYS A 937 10.77 -21.00 3.68
CA LYS A 937 10.05 -21.64 2.57
C LYS A 937 9.78 -20.63 1.47
N LEU A 938 10.80 -20.31 0.69
CA LEU A 938 10.64 -19.71 -0.63
C LEU A 938 9.82 -20.66 -1.52
N SER A 939 9.08 -20.13 -2.50
CA SER A 939 8.28 -20.97 -3.40
C SER A 939 9.18 -21.99 -4.14
N LYS A 940 8.70 -23.22 -4.36
CA LYS A 940 9.47 -24.24 -5.11
C LYS A 940 9.83 -23.80 -6.54
N THR A 941 9.11 -22.81 -7.07
CA THR A 941 9.37 -22.16 -8.36
C THR A 941 10.57 -21.21 -8.27
N ALA A 942 10.63 -20.36 -7.23
CA ALA A 942 11.76 -19.46 -6.98
C ALA A 942 13.04 -20.20 -6.53
N ILE A 943 12.90 -21.31 -5.77
CA ILE A 943 14.03 -22.11 -5.27
C ILE A 943 14.91 -22.66 -6.41
N LYS A 944 14.38 -22.90 -7.61
CA LYS A 944 15.20 -23.35 -8.76
C LYS A 944 16.18 -22.29 -9.28
N ALA A 945 16.08 -21.04 -8.84
CA ALA A 945 16.94 -19.93 -9.26
C ALA A 945 17.80 -19.33 -8.12
N LEU A 946 17.74 -19.88 -6.90
CA LEU A 946 18.54 -19.41 -5.77
C LEU A 946 19.30 -20.58 -5.13
N PRO A 947 20.62 -20.46 -4.88
CA PRO A 947 21.32 -21.41 -4.01
C PRO A 947 20.69 -21.35 -2.62
N SER A 948 20.52 -22.51 -1.98
CA SER A 948 19.77 -22.66 -0.73
C SER A 948 20.37 -21.85 0.42
N LEU A 949 19.85 -20.64 0.63
CA LEU A 949 20.20 -19.77 1.75
C LEU A 949 19.71 -20.39 3.06
N LYS A 950 20.65 -20.95 3.83
CA LYS A 950 20.47 -21.18 5.25
C LYS A 950 20.57 -19.83 5.96
N LEU A 951 19.42 -19.25 6.30
CA LEU A 951 19.31 -18.04 7.11
C LEU A 951 18.93 -18.45 8.54
N PRO A 952 19.90 -18.74 9.43
CA PRO A 952 19.61 -19.02 10.84
C PRO A 952 19.07 -17.80 11.60
N SER A 953 19.17 -16.61 11.01
CA SER A 953 18.60 -15.34 11.45
C SER A 953 18.06 -14.57 10.25
N LEU A 954 17.02 -13.75 10.44
CA LEU A 954 16.59 -12.80 9.42
C LEU A 954 17.39 -11.50 9.55
N ASP A 955 18.16 -11.19 8.50
CA ASP A 955 18.78 -9.89 8.25
C ASP A 955 17.88 -9.08 7.31
N PHE A 956 17.32 -7.97 7.81
CA PHE A 956 16.41 -7.12 7.03
C PHE A 956 17.10 -6.19 6.05
N ASP A 957 18.38 -5.87 6.27
CA ASP A 957 19.12 -4.96 5.40
C ASP A 957 19.57 -5.75 4.15
N SER A 958 20.10 -6.96 4.33
CA SER A 958 20.31 -7.93 3.23
C SER A 958 19.05 -8.21 2.41
N LEU A 959 17.85 -8.19 3.01
CA LEU A 959 16.59 -8.41 2.30
C LEU A 959 16.13 -7.21 1.45
N ARG A 960 16.50 -5.95 1.78
CA ARG A 960 16.19 -4.80 0.90
C ARG A 960 16.98 -4.84 -0.40
N HIS A 961 18.15 -5.45 -0.36
CA HIS A 961 19.03 -5.67 -1.51
C HIS A 961 18.49 -6.75 -2.48
N MET A 962 17.50 -7.57 -2.08
CA MET A 962 16.87 -8.60 -2.91
C MET A 962 15.76 -8.11 -3.85
N SER A 963 15.86 -6.89 -4.41
CA SER A 963 14.88 -6.34 -5.36
C SER A 963 15.03 -6.91 -6.78
N GLY A 964 14.86 -8.23 -6.92
CA GLY A 964 15.00 -8.99 -8.17
C GLY A 964 13.67 -9.56 -8.68
N ARG A 965 13.30 -9.18 -9.92
CA ARG A 965 12.13 -9.65 -10.70
C ARG A 965 10.73 -9.21 -10.23
N SER A 966 10.47 -7.90 -10.15
CA SER A 966 9.08 -7.44 -10.37
C SER A 966 8.61 -8.01 -11.72
N GLY A 967 7.63 -8.92 -11.73
CA GLY A 967 7.23 -9.70 -12.90
C GLY A 967 6.50 -8.86 -13.93
N SER A 968 7.25 -8.03 -14.68
CA SER A 968 6.65 -6.94 -15.44
C SER A 968 7.43 -6.44 -16.67
N TRP A 969 7.01 -6.94 -17.83
CA TRP A 969 6.61 -6.10 -18.98
C TRP A 969 7.65 -5.22 -19.72
N ASN A 970 8.95 -5.34 -19.49
CA ASN A 970 9.97 -4.72 -20.37
C ASN A 970 11.19 -5.63 -20.60
N ILE A 971 11.07 -6.57 -21.54
CA ILE A 971 12.23 -7.24 -22.16
C ILE A 971 12.47 -6.56 -23.53
N PRO A 972 13.59 -5.84 -23.73
CA PRO A 972 13.86 -5.17 -24.99
C PRO A 972 13.96 -6.15 -26.17
N HIS A 973 13.25 -5.85 -27.27
CA HIS A 973 13.31 -6.69 -28.46
C HIS A 973 14.50 -6.34 -29.36
N ASN A 974 15.21 -7.39 -29.79
CA ASN A 974 16.33 -7.40 -30.72
C ASN A 974 17.67 -6.79 -30.23
N GLY A 975 18.75 -7.56 -30.45
CA GLY A 975 20.12 -7.03 -30.54
C GLY A 975 21.05 -7.37 -29.38
N TYR A 976 20.59 -7.29 -28.14
CA TYR A 976 21.46 -7.41 -26.95
C TYR A 976 22.09 -8.80 -26.80
N LYS A 977 23.35 -8.94 -27.22
CA LYS A 977 24.29 -9.95 -26.72
C LYS A 977 24.89 -9.46 -25.41
N GLN A 978 24.08 -9.45 -24.35
CA GLN A 978 24.56 -9.23 -22.99
C GLN A 978 24.52 -10.55 -22.23
N THR A 979 25.67 -10.92 -21.65
CA THR A 979 25.81 -12.05 -20.75
C THR A 979 25.37 -11.60 -19.37
N ILE A 980 24.19 -12.05 -18.94
CA ILE A 980 23.67 -11.81 -17.59
C ILE A 980 23.97 -13.02 -16.74
N ALA A 981 24.35 -12.81 -15.48
CA ALA A 981 24.46 -13.87 -14.50
C ALA A 981 23.67 -13.53 -13.23
N ASP A 982 22.88 -14.50 -12.78
CA ASP A 982 22.42 -14.60 -11.40
C ASP A 982 23.57 -15.23 -10.60
N GLY A 983 23.97 -14.63 -9.47
CA GLY A 983 25.12 -15.11 -8.69
C GLY A 983 25.15 -14.59 -7.25
N THR A 984 26.27 -14.79 -6.57
CA THR A 984 26.50 -14.26 -5.21
C THR A 984 27.64 -13.26 -5.18
N TYR A 985 27.50 -12.22 -4.35
CA TYR A 985 28.46 -11.13 -4.18
C TYR A 985 28.81 -10.94 -2.70
N ARG A 986 30.09 -10.71 -2.40
CA ARG A 986 30.57 -10.38 -1.05
C ARG A 986 31.18 -8.99 -0.99
N ALA A 987 30.40 -8.03 -0.52
CA ALA A 987 30.80 -6.62 -0.45
C ALA A 987 31.90 -6.33 0.59
N LEU A 988 31.93 -7.11 1.68
CA LEU A 988 32.84 -6.97 2.83
C LEU A 988 34.01 -7.98 2.77
N GLY A 989 34.56 -8.22 1.58
CA GLY A 989 35.65 -9.18 1.36
C GLY A 989 35.25 -10.66 1.45
N GLU A 990 36.23 -11.56 1.45
CA GLU A 990 36.01 -13.02 1.35
C GLU A 990 35.16 -13.61 2.49
N ASN A 991 35.29 -13.05 3.69
CA ASN A 991 34.53 -13.46 4.88
C ASN A 991 33.17 -12.74 5.03
N GLY A 992 32.87 -11.77 4.17
CA GLY A 992 31.63 -10.99 4.22
C GLY A 992 30.39 -11.80 3.86
N THR A 993 29.22 -11.33 4.31
CA THR A 993 27.90 -11.92 3.99
C THR A 993 27.72 -12.05 2.47
N SER A 994 27.26 -13.23 2.05
CA SER A 994 27.05 -13.57 0.64
C SER A 994 25.66 -13.15 0.19
N LEU A 995 25.57 -12.04 -0.55
CA LEU A 995 24.31 -11.48 -1.06
C LEU A 995 24.00 -12.03 -2.46
N PRO A 996 22.74 -12.32 -2.80
CA PRO A 996 22.35 -12.59 -4.18
C PRO A 996 22.48 -11.30 -5.02
N ALA A 997 23.05 -11.40 -6.22
CA ALA A 997 23.24 -10.27 -7.12
C ALA A 997 22.96 -10.69 -8.57
N VAL A 998 22.45 -9.75 -9.36
CA VAL A 998 22.34 -9.86 -10.82
C VAL A 998 23.42 -8.97 -11.42
N ALA A 999 24.25 -9.55 -12.27
CA ALA A 999 25.35 -8.84 -12.92
C ALA A 999 25.34 -9.04 -14.43
N THR A 1000 25.86 -8.07 -15.17
CA THR A 1000 26.17 -8.20 -16.60
C THR A 1000 27.68 -8.19 -16.79
N GLN A 1001 28.17 -8.98 -17.75
CA GLN A 1001 29.58 -8.93 -18.13
C GLN A 1001 29.81 -7.84 -19.18
N GLN A 1002 30.83 -7.00 -18.98
CA GLN A 1002 31.38 -6.10 -20.01
C GLN A 1002 32.90 -6.16 -19.97
N ASN A 1003 33.54 -6.29 -21.14
CA ASN A 1003 35.00 -6.37 -21.28
C ASN A 1003 35.67 -7.42 -20.36
N GLY A 1004 34.99 -8.56 -20.13
CA GLY A 1004 35.43 -9.63 -19.24
C GLY A 1004 35.11 -9.42 -17.75
N LYS A 1005 34.69 -8.23 -17.34
CA LYS A 1005 34.41 -7.84 -15.95
C LYS A 1005 32.93 -7.87 -15.62
N TRP A 1006 32.58 -8.15 -14.36
CA TRP A 1006 31.19 -8.15 -13.89
C TRP A 1006 30.80 -6.81 -13.26
N TYR A 1007 29.65 -6.30 -13.64
CA TYR A 1007 29.04 -5.07 -13.11
C TYR A 1007 27.61 -5.35 -12.67
N ALA A 1008 27.15 -4.71 -11.60
CA ALA A 1008 25.78 -4.87 -11.12
C ALA A 1008 24.77 -4.39 -12.20
N LEU A 1009 23.64 -5.09 -12.33
CA LEU A 1009 22.61 -4.79 -13.31
C LEU A 1009 21.33 -4.30 -12.61
N ASP A 1010 20.84 -3.13 -13.00
CA ASP A 1010 19.49 -2.69 -12.63
C ASP A 1010 18.48 -3.47 -13.48
N THR A 1011 17.66 -4.30 -12.82
CA THR A 1011 16.74 -5.23 -13.51
C THR A 1011 15.49 -4.57 -14.08
N LYS A 1012 15.28 -3.26 -13.84
CA LYS A 1012 14.15 -2.50 -14.40
C LYS A 1012 14.55 -1.70 -15.63
N THR A 1013 15.72 -1.05 -15.58
CA THR A 1013 16.25 -0.27 -16.71
C THR A 1013 17.11 -1.12 -17.65
N MET A 1014 17.53 -2.31 -17.21
CA MET A 1014 18.52 -3.17 -17.88
C MET A 1014 19.87 -2.46 -18.12
N THR A 1015 20.21 -1.48 -17.27
CA THR A 1015 21.50 -0.76 -17.31
C THR A 1015 22.43 -1.25 -16.21
N HIS A 1016 23.72 -1.36 -16.52
CA HIS A 1016 24.73 -1.59 -15.49
C HIS A 1016 24.92 -0.36 -14.60
N TYR A 1017 25.39 -0.56 -13.37
CA TYR A 1017 25.77 0.52 -12.45
C TYR A 1017 26.93 0.11 -11.54
N GLY A 1018 27.53 1.10 -10.88
CA GLY A 1018 28.59 0.89 -9.90
C GLY A 1018 29.95 0.45 -10.48
N PRO A 1019 30.91 0.14 -9.59
CA PRO A 1019 32.23 -0.38 -9.95
C PRO A 1019 32.20 -1.88 -10.28
N GLU A 1020 33.35 -2.41 -10.67
CA GLU A 1020 33.58 -3.84 -10.91
C GLU A 1020 33.33 -4.69 -9.65
N LEU A 1021 32.50 -5.72 -9.78
CA LEU A 1021 32.17 -6.66 -8.71
C LEU A 1021 33.27 -7.73 -8.57
N LYS A 1022 34.42 -7.36 -7.97
CA LYS A 1022 35.60 -8.25 -7.81
C LYS A 1022 35.27 -9.61 -7.16
N ASN A 1023 34.33 -9.63 -6.21
CA ASN A 1023 33.93 -10.80 -5.43
C ASN A 1023 32.57 -11.38 -5.86
N PHE A 1024 32.24 -11.32 -7.16
CA PHE A 1024 31.01 -11.89 -7.71
C PHE A 1024 31.26 -13.29 -8.30
N THR A 1025 30.53 -14.28 -7.79
CA THR A 1025 30.54 -15.66 -8.27
C THR A 1025 29.25 -15.93 -9.06
N PRO A 1026 29.29 -16.04 -10.40
CA PRO A 1026 28.12 -16.39 -11.19
C PRO A 1026 27.66 -17.82 -10.90
N VAL A 1027 26.35 -17.99 -10.66
CA VAL A 1027 25.72 -19.31 -10.38
C VAL A 1027 24.93 -19.80 -11.60
N THR A 1028 24.24 -18.90 -12.30
CA THR A 1028 23.53 -19.20 -13.56
C THR A 1028 23.82 -18.09 -14.56
N VAL A 1029 24.43 -18.44 -15.69
CA VAL A 1029 24.71 -17.51 -16.80
C VAL A 1029 23.67 -17.72 -17.90
N LYS A 1030 23.09 -16.64 -18.42
CA LYS A 1030 22.12 -16.65 -19.52
C LYS A 1030 22.45 -15.57 -20.54
N GLU A 1031 22.24 -15.83 -21.84
CA GLU A 1031 22.09 -14.73 -22.78
C GLU A 1031 20.70 -14.10 -22.62
N LEU A 1032 20.62 -12.78 -22.83
CA LEU A 1032 19.37 -12.00 -22.74
C LEU A 1032 18.26 -12.54 -23.66
N ARG A 1033 18.62 -13.30 -24.72
CA ARG A 1033 17.71 -13.99 -25.64
C ARG A 1033 17.07 -15.25 -25.05
N ASP A 1034 17.77 -15.98 -24.18
CA ASP A 1034 17.30 -17.26 -23.63
C ASP A 1034 16.27 -17.05 -22.52
N LEU A 1035 16.39 -15.93 -21.80
CA LEU A 1035 15.38 -15.42 -20.86
C LEU A 1035 13.98 -15.24 -21.51
N ARG A 1036 13.91 -15.09 -22.83
CA ARG A 1036 12.64 -14.99 -23.59
C ARG A 1036 11.96 -16.36 -23.82
N LEU A 1037 12.71 -17.46 -23.77
CA LEU A 1037 12.26 -18.79 -24.20
C LEU A 1037 11.97 -19.76 -23.04
N ASP A 1038 12.64 -19.58 -21.89
CA ASP A 1038 12.45 -20.41 -20.69
C ASP A 1038 11.01 -20.41 -20.14
N THR A 1039 10.21 -19.38 -20.43
CA THR A 1039 8.79 -19.30 -20.04
C THR A 1039 7.82 -19.83 -21.12
N GLY A 1040 8.23 -19.87 -22.38
CA GLY A 1040 7.39 -20.26 -23.52
C GLY A 1040 7.46 -21.74 -23.92
N SER A 1041 8.49 -22.48 -23.47
CA SER A 1041 8.71 -23.88 -23.83
C SER A 1041 7.68 -24.88 -23.25
N ALA A 1042 6.70 -24.42 -22.47
CA ALA A 1042 5.57 -25.19 -21.97
C ALA A 1042 4.25 -24.97 -22.75
N ILE A 1043 4.27 -24.23 -23.86
CA ILE A 1043 3.06 -23.95 -24.66
C ILE A 1043 2.70 -25.16 -25.53
N LYS A 1044 1.57 -25.81 -25.21
CA LYS A 1044 0.85 -26.66 -26.17
C LYS A 1044 -0.02 -25.78 -27.07
N THR A 1045 0.15 -25.91 -28.38
CA THR A 1045 -0.70 -25.27 -29.39
C THR A 1045 -2.08 -25.90 -29.44
N VAL A 1046 -3.13 -25.08 -29.60
CA VAL A 1046 -4.54 -25.52 -29.59
C VAL A 1046 -4.86 -26.54 -30.72
N ASN A 1047 -4.08 -26.57 -31.80
CA ASN A 1047 -4.23 -27.55 -32.88
C ASN A 1047 -4.10 -29.01 -32.43
N ASP A 1048 -3.37 -29.30 -31.34
CA ASP A 1048 -3.20 -30.68 -30.84
C ASP A 1048 -4.51 -31.31 -30.32
N ASN A 1049 -5.54 -30.50 -30.06
CA ASN A 1049 -6.85 -30.99 -29.60
C ASN A 1049 -7.79 -31.44 -30.73
N ILE A 1050 -7.48 -31.14 -32.00
CA ILE A 1050 -8.37 -31.50 -33.13
C ILE A 1050 -8.26 -33.00 -33.46
N ASP A 1051 -7.08 -33.60 -33.33
CA ASP A 1051 -6.88 -35.03 -33.60
C ASP A 1051 -7.38 -35.95 -32.48
N VAL A 1052 -7.47 -35.46 -31.23
CA VAL A 1052 -8.04 -36.22 -30.11
C VAL A 1052 -9.55 -36.44 -30.25
N ILE A 1053 -10.25 -35.55 -30.96
CA ILE A 1053 -11.71 -35.64 -31.16
C ILE A 1053 -12.08 -36.65 -32.26
N LYS A 1054 -11.19 -36.93 -33.22
CA LYS A 1054 -11.42 -37.98 -34.25
C LYS A 1054 -11.28 -39.40 -33.70
N GLY A 1055 -10.50 -39.61 -32.65
CA GLY A 1055 -10.34 -40.93 -32.01
C GLY A 1055 -11.58 -41.47 -31.27
N TYR A 1056 -12.60 -40.64 -31.04
CA TYR A 1056 -13.75 -40.99 -30.18
C TYR A 1056 -15.04 -41.39 -30.93
N GLN A 1057 -15.03 -41.49 -32.26
CA GLN A 1057 -16.20 -41.93 -33.04
C GLN A 1057 -16.12 -43.37 -33.57
N GLU A 1058 -14.96 -44.03 -33.54
CA GLU A 1058 -14.78 -45.42 -34.04
C GLU A 1058 -14.58 -46.46 -32.92
N THR A 1059 -15.42 -46.46 -31.88
CA THR A 1059 -15.54 -47.64 -30.98
C THR A 1059 -16.90 -47.77 -30.29
N ARG A 1060 -18.00 -47.70 -31.06
CA ARG A 1060 -19.28 -48.31 -30.67
C ARG A 1060 -19.53 -49.57 -31.50
N LEU A 1061 -19.04 -50.72 -31.04
CA LEU A 1061 -19.51 -52.08 -31.37
C LEU A 1061 -18.68 -53.10 -30.54
N GLY A 1062 -19.30 -53.76 -29.56
CA GLY A 1062 -18.63 -54.76 -28.69
C GLY A 1062 -19.35 -54.95 -27.35
N GLN A 1063 -19.64 -56.20 -26.96
CA GLN A 1063 -20.59 -56.53 -25.89
C GLN A 1063 -19.95 -57.08 -24.60
N ALA A 1064 -20.68 -56.87 -23.48
CA ALA A 1064 -20.94 -57.82 -22.38
C ALA A 1064 -19.91 -58.15 -21.26
N SER A 1065 -20.49 -58.21 -20.05
CA SER A 1065 -20.26 -59.16 -18.93
C SER A 1065 -19.36 -58.81 -17.71
N LEU A 1066 -20.06 -58.49 -16.60
CA LEU A 1066 -20.02 -59.13 -15.27
C LEU A 1066 -18.70 -59.38 -14.46
N ASN A 1067 -18.76 -58.92 -13.20
CA ASN A 1067 -18.44 -59.62 -11.92
C ASN A 1067 -17.10 -59.45 -11.14
N GLN A 1068 -17.30 -59.05 -9.87
CA GLN A 1068 -16.70 -59.55 -8.60
C GLN A 1068 -15.35 -59.06 -7.99
N ARG A 1069 -15.52 -58.45 -6.80
CA ARG A 1069 -14.86 -58.68 -5.49
C ARG A 1069 -13.36 -58.36 -5.21
N VAL A 1070 -13.18 -57.38 -4.29
CA VAL A 1070 -12.47 -57.47 -2.97
C VAL A 1070 -11.11 -58.20 -2.88
N TYR A 1071 -10.04 -57.49 -2.45
CA TYR A 1071 -9.34 -57.75 -1.17
C TYR A 1071 -8.22 -56.72 -0.85
N LEU A 1072 -8.04 -56.43 0.45
CA LEU A 1072 -6.90 -55.72 1.07
C LEU A 1072 -6.03 -56.73 1.84
N PRO A 1073 -4.71 -56.53 1.96
CA PRO A 1073 -3.95 -57.13 3.05
C PRO A 1073 -3.25 -56.09 3.95
N ASN A 1074 -3.44 -56.25 5.26
CA ASN A 1074 -2.56 -55.71 6.30
C ASN A 1074 -1.40 -56.69 6.55
N SER A 1075 -0.26 -56.18 7.06
CA SER A 1075 0.61 -56.96 7.95
C SER A 1075 1.40 -56.04 8.89
N GLU A 1076 1.32 -56.33 10.18
CA GLU A 1076 2.00 -55.60 11.26
C GLU A 1076 3.45 -56.07 11.48
N GLY A 1077 4.22 -55.34 12.30
CA GLY A 1077 5.21 -55.95 13.20
C GLY A 1077 6.56 -55.25 13.34
N GLY A 1078 7.04 -55.06 14.59
CA GLY A 1078 8.47 -54.94 14.90
C GLY A 1078 8.91 -53.75 15.77
N LYS A 1079 8.93 -53.95 17.09
CA LYS A 1079 9.41 -53.00 18.11
C LYS A 1079 10.93 -52.71 18.10
N GLN A 1080 11.28 -51.58 18.75
CA GLN A 1080 12.32 -51.39 19.78
C GLN A 1080 13.72 -50.78 19.47
N SER A 1081 13.89 -49.58 20.04
CA SER A 1081 14.97 -49.15 20.98
C SER A 1081 16.31 -48.55 20.53
N ASN A 1082 16.60 -47.43 21.19
CA ASN A 1082 17.89 -46.90 21.69
C ASN A 1082 18.75 -45.90 20.88
N VAL A 1083 18.73 -44.67 21.41
CA VAL A 1083 19.88 -43.83 21.84
C VAL A 1083 21.07 -43.65 20.89
N ALA A 1084 21.14 -42.43 20.32
CA ALA A 1084 22.27 -41.51 20.47
C ALA A 1084 21.78 -40.06 20.28
#